data_AF-A0A4Z0H528-F1
#
_entry.id   AF-A0A4Z0H528-F1
#
_cell.length_a   1.000
_cell.length_b   1.000
_cell.length_c   1.000
_cell.angle_alpha   90.00
_cell.angle_beta   90.00
_cell.angle_gamma   90.00
#
_symmetry.space_group_name_H-M   'P 1'
#
loop_
_entity.id
_entity.type
_entity.pdbx_description
1 polymer ?
#
loop_
_entity_poly.entity_id
_entity_poly.type
_entity_poly.pdbx_seq_one_letter_code
_entity_poly.pdbx_strand_id
1 'polypeptide(L)'
;MANDQRLVEALRWTTAELHQARTRLRQAETAHREPIAIVGMACRFAGGVRTPEQLWELLDGDRDAITGFPTDRGWQSDPQQQDHQLDGQDQQDQHRQDGQPAYPQRGGFIEDAFDFDAEFFGMSPPQALATEPQQRMLLETAWEAVEHAGIDPHRLRGSDTGVYAGATAHGYAARLDRAPADLLGHLGNGSAGSLASGRVAYTLGLQGAAVSLDTGCSSALVAAHLACQALRQRECSLALAGGVALFYTPGTIAVTGSTPGMLAADGRCKPFAADADGMVYGEGAGMLLLQRLSDAQRDGRRVLAVIRGSAVNQDGATTGLAAPNGPSQQRVIRAALDAAQLTPAEVDAVEGHGTGTAMGDLIEAQAVLATYGQERPADQPVLLGSSKPHLGHTQAAAGVAGIIKMVQALRYGVLPATLNIDRPAPHVSWSSGAVRLLTERTDWPRRARPRRCGVSAFSVSGTNAHLVLEEPPEAGEPAAGARAASAPGDGVRRGPAPLVPWVLSARGAAALRAQARALSDRVTADPALDPADIGWSLATTRSVFEHRAIVLGADRADLLAGLDALAAGAEHPGLIRSDGAVRTGLGTIALVFNGDAAETGDTWETGEAAETGEAAETGDVPAGDPVPAHRPRQPGPGAELHARYPVFAAAFDEVAGLLDAELKHPLRPAAEPGLPEDPVHTRARAFAVRIGLLRLLAAAGVHPQVVICYPEGALAAAVAAGAMALPDACRLLAEGDGPYPPDTVIAALAAGRQPVTAVSGLTGERIGTAEQWAAQLGECAPALRTDPAERAGAVLAAAGSEVAALLELGSDRALTGTPPGRTADRTPPLPLPLTAAGHPVGQTLPRALARLHASGTTIAWSALFGGDPAPRTVPLPAYPFQRRRYWLYDQPL
;
A
#
# COMPACT_ATOMS: atom_id res chain seq x y z
N MET A 1 18.00 54.51 36.95
CA MET A 1 18.49 54.24 35.58
C MET A 1 19.18 52.89 35.48
N ALA A 2 20.39 52.67 36.02
CA ALA A 2 21.07 51.35 35.90
C ALA A 2 20.36 50.17 36.60
N ASN A 3 19.62 50.46 37.67
CA ASN A 3 18.86 49.44 38.41
C ASN A 3 17.55 49.05 37.70
N ASP A 4 16.89 50.01 37.05
CA ASP A 4 15.63 49.80 36.33
C ASP A 4 15.85 48.97 35.07
N GLN A 5 16.97 49.18 34.37
CA GLN A 5 17.31 48.42 33.16
C GLN A 5 17.62 46.95 33.48
N ARG A 6 18.33 46.68 34.59
CA ARG A 6 18.52 45.32 35.11
C ARG A 6 17.21 44.65 35.52
N LEU A 7 16.26 45.41 36.06
CA LEU A 7 14.95 44.90 36.44
C LEU A 7 14.10 44.52 35.21
N VAL A 8 14.15 45.32 34.15
CA VAL A 8 13.48 45.02 32.87
C VAL A 8 14.09 43.79 32.18
N GLU A 9 15.41 43.64 32.19
CA GLU A 9 16.10 42.46 31.65
C GLU A 9 15.76 41.19 32.44
N ALA A 10 15.76 41.27 33.77
CA ALA A 10 15.33 40.18 34.64
C ALA A 10 13.86 39.79 34.38
N LEU A 11 12.94 40.76 34.27
CA LEU A 11 11.54 40.52 33.95
C LEU A 11 11.35 39.87 32.57
N ARG A 12 12.10 40.31 31.55
CA ARG A 12 12.06 39.70 30.21
C ARG A 12 12.53 38.25 30.25
N TRP A 13 13.62 37.97 30.95
CA TRP A 13 14.16 36.63 31.11
C TRP A 13 13.17 35.71 31.85
N THR A 14 12.64 36.14 33.00
CA THR A 14 11.65 35.37 33.77
C THR A 14 10.35 35.13 32.97
N THR A 15 9.92 36.11 32.16
CA THR A 15 8.73 35.96 31.30
C THR A 15 8.99 34.95 30.17
N ALA A 16 10.17 34.99 29.56
CA ALA A 16 10.58 34.03 28.53
C ALA A 16 10.68 32.61 29.11
N GLU A 17 11.28 32.43 30.29
CA GLU A 17 11.32 31.15 30.99
C GLU A 17 9.93 30.63 31.35
N LEU A 18 9.06 31.49 31.88
CA LEU A 18 7.67 31.12 32.18
C LEU A 18 6.91 30.71 30.92
N HIS A 19 7.12 31.41 29.81
CA HIS A 19 6.51 31.03 28.53
C HIS A 19 7.06 29.69 28.03
N GLN A 20 8.37 29.47 28.11
CA GLN A 20 8.99 28.19 27.74
C GLN A 20 8.51 27.04 28.62
N ALA A 21 8.40 27.25 29.94
CA ALA A 21 7.88 26.27 30.88
C ALA A 21 6.41 25.93 30.60
N ARG A 22 5.57 26.94 30.33
CA ARG A 22 4.16 26.74 29.92
C ARG A 22 4.04 26.00 28.60
N THR A 23 4.90 26.30 27.63
CA THR A 23 4.93 25.61 26.34
C THR A 23 5.36 24.15 26.51
N ARG A 24 6.41 23.88 27.30
CA ARG A 24 6.83 22.50 27.62
C ARG A 24 5.73 21.72 28.35
N LEU A 25 5.05 22.35 29.32
CA LEU A 25 3.94 21.72 30.04
C LEU A 25 2.79 21.36 29.08
N ARG A 26 2.35 22.31 28.25
CA ARG A 26 1.32 22.06 27.25
C ARG A 26 1.74 20.97 26.26
N GLN A 27 2.99 20.97 25.80
CA GLN A 27 3.51 19.92 24.91
C GLN A 27 3.49 18.54 25.58
N ALA A 28 3.88 18.45 26.85
CA ALA A 28 3.82 17.20 27.60
C ALA A 28 2.39 16.71 27.83
N GLU A 29 1.47 17.61 28.17
CA GLU A 29 0.04 17.31 28.33
C GLU A 29 -0.58 16.83 27.01
N THR A 30 -0.30 17.51 25.90
CA THR A 30 -0.77 17.13 24.56
C THR A 30 -0.19 15.79 24.12
N ALA A 31 1.11 15.56 24.35
CA ALA A 31 1.76 14.29 23.98
C ALA A 31 1.18 13.09 24.73
N HIS A 32 0.91 13.24 26.04
CA HIS A 32 0.31 12.16 26.84
C HIS A 32 -1.14 11.84 26.42
N ARG A 33 -1.84 12.80 25.81
CA ARG A 33 -3.25 12.69 25.40
C ARG A 33 -3.44 12.66 23.90
N GLU A 34 -2.35 12.46 23.16
CA GLU A 34 -2.38 12.53 21.71
C GLU A 34 -3.36 11.48 21.15
N PRO A 35 -4.28 11.88 20.25
CA PRO A 35 -5.16 10.93 19.57
C PRO A 35 -4.36 9.99 18.66
N ILE A 36 -4.77 8.72 18.60
CA ILE A 36 -4.11 7.70 17.80
C ILE A 36 -4.97 7.39 16.59
N ALA A 37 -4.42 7.59 15.39
CA ALA A 37 -5.06 7.26 14.13
C ALA A 37 -4.99 5.75 13.86
N ILE A 38 -6.10 5.17 13.45
CA ILE A 38 -6.14 3.88 12.75
C ILE A 38 -5.90 4.19 11.27
N VAL A 39 -4.74 3.79 10.74
CA VAL A 39 -4.34 4.09 9.35
C VAL A 39 -4.48 2.89 8.41
N GLY A 40 -4.58 1.68 8.95
CA GLY A 40 -4.83 0.45 8.20
C GLY A 40 -5.49 -0.60 9.08
N MET A 41 -6.20 -1.54 8.46
CA MET A 41 -6.83 -2.67 9.15
C MET A 41 -7.04 -3.86 8.22
N ALA A 42 -7.01 -5.08 8.76
CA ALA A 42 -7.31 -6.32 8.04
C ALA A 42 -7.95 -7.33 9.00
N CYS A 43 -8.71 -8.30 8.46
CA CYS A 43 -9.40 -9.28 9.28
C CYS A 43 -9.72 -10.60 8.57
N ARG A 44 -10.05 -11.61 9.38
CA ARG A 44 -10.63 -12.90 8.98
C ARG A 44 -11.70 -13.27 9.98
N PHE A 45 -12.92 -13.56 9.51
CA PHE A 45 -14.03 -14.00 10.36
C PHE A 45 -14.88 -15.05 9.63
N ALA A 46 -15.77 -15.71 10.38
CA ALA A 46 -16.74 -16.64 9.83
C ALA A 46 -17.61 -16.00 8.72
N GLY A 47 -18.23 -16.83 7.88
CA GLY A 47 -19.06 -16.37 6.76
C GLY A 47 -18.28 -15.87 5.55
N GLY A 48 -17.05 -16.36 5.37
CA GLY A 48 -16.18 -16.02 4.23
C GLY A 48 -15.57 -14.61 4.30
N VAL A 49 -15.58 -13.97 5.47
CA VAL A 49 -15.09 -12.60 5.65
C VAL A 49 -13.56 -12.56 5.65
N ARG A 50 -12.98 -11.88 4.66
CA ARG A 50 -11.52 -11.66 4.55
C ARG A 50 -11.10 -10.19 4.52
N THR A 51 -12.05 -9.27 4.43
CA THR A 51 -11.76 -7.83 4.42
C THR A 51 -12.71 -7.09 5.36
N PRO A 52 -12.33 -5.90 5.84
CA PRO A 52 -13.23 -5.02 6.60
C PRO A 52 -14.52 -4.69 5.82
N GLU A 53 -14.45 -4.57 4.50
CA GLU A 53 -15.59 -4.36 3.61
C GLU A 53 -16.54 -5.56 3.62
N GLN A 54 -16.02 -6.78 3.52
CA GLN A 54 -16.84 -8.00 3.59
C GLN A 54 -17.47 -8.19 4.98
N LEU A 55 -16.76 -7.78 6.05
CA LEU A 55 -17.36 -7.75 7.39
C LEU A 55 -18.54 -6.79 7.42
N TRP A 56 -18.39 -5.60 6.83
CA TRP A 56 -19.47 -4.62 6.74
C TRP A 56 -20.67 -5.17 5.95
N GLU A 57 -20.45 -5.79 4.79
CA GLU A 57 -21.50 -6.42 3.98
C GLU A 57 -22.24 -7.54 4.72
N LEU A 58 -21.55 -8.29 5.58
CA LEU A 58 -22.17 -9.30 6.43
C LEU A 58 -23.07 -8.67 7.51
N LEU A 59 -22.58 -7.63 8.19
CA LEU A 59 -23.27 -6.97 9.30
C LEU A 59 -24.44 -6.08 8.85
N ASP A 60 -24.27 -5.28 7.78
CA ASP A 60 -25.34 -4.40 7.24
C ASP A 60 -26.40 -5.20 6.48
N GLY A 61 -26.08 -6.42 6.05
CA GLY A 61 -26.99 -7.36 5.41
C GLY A 61 -27.71 -8.32 6.38
N ASP A 62 -27.61 -8.10 7.69
CA ASP A 62 -28.25 -8.91 8.74
C ASP A 62 -27.96 -10.43 8.64
N ARG A 63 -26.75 -10.81 8.21
CA ARG A 63 -26.39 -12.22 7.99
C ARG A 63 -25.82 -12.89 9.25
N ASP A 64 -26.35 -14.06 9.59
CA ASP A 64 -25.85 -14.94 10.64
C ASP A 64 -24.80 -15.92 10.07
N ALA A 65 -23.56 -15.85 10.54
CA ALA A 65 -22.45 -16.71 10.11
C ALA A 65 -22.30 -17.98 10.97
N ILE A 66 -23.22 -18.26 11.90
CA ILE A 66 -23.16 -19.44 12.76
C ILE A 66 -23.57 -20.70 11.99
N THR A 67 -22.63 -21.62 11.85
CA THR A 67 -22.79 -22.91 11.16
C THR A 67 -22.73 -24.08 12.16
N GLY A 68 -22.84 -25.31 11.66
CA GLY A 68 -22.48 -26.51 12.43
C GLY A 68 -20.95 -26.63 12.59
N PHE A 69 -20.49 -27.55 13.44
CA PHE A 69 -19.06 -27.81 13.59
C PHE A 69 -18.38 -28.18 12.26
N PRO A 70 -17.12 -27.74 12.04
CA PRO A 70 -16.41 -27.96 10.80
C PRO A 70 -16.04 -29.45 10.64
N THR A 71 -16.28 -29.99 9.44
CA THR A 71 -16.06 -31.42 9.13
C THR A 71 -14.63 -31.73 8.70
N ASP A 72 -13.80 -30.73 8.50
CA ASP A 72 -12.45 -30.84 7.95
C ASP A 72 -11.34 -30.84 9.02
N ARG A 73 -11.68 -30.86 10.31
CA ARG A 73 -10.71 -30.71 11.41
C ARG A 73 -10.39 -32.00 12.15
N GLY A 74 -10.91 -33.13 11.66
CA GLY A 74 -10.81 -34.42 12.34
C GLY A 74 -11.56 -34.45 13.67
N TRP A 75 -12.59 -33.60 13.84
CA TRP A 75 -13.49 -33.64 14.99
C TRP A 75 -14.45 -34.82 14.79
N GLN A 76 -13.98 -36.05 15.00
CA GLN A 76 -14.87 -37.21 15.01
C GLN A 76 -15.73 -37.17 16.26
N SER A 77 -17.05 -37.33 16.10
CA SER A 77 -17.99 -37.71 17.15
C SER A 77 -17.76 -39.19 17.51
N ASP A 78 -16.59 -39.53 18.04
CA ASP A 78 -16.34 -40.85 18.61
C ASP A 78 -16.94 -40.87 20.04
N PRO A 79 -18.05 -41.59 20.27
CA PRO A 79 -18.68 -41.65 21.58
C PRO A 79 -17.74 -42.28 22.63
N GLN A 80 -16.77 -43.10 22.22
CA GLN A 80 -15.90 -43.84 23.12
C GLN A 80 -14.70 -43.03 23.64
N GLN A 81 -14.32 -41.92 22.97
CA GLN A 81 -13.30 -41.00 23.49
C GLN A 81 -13.87 -39.92 24.43
N GLN A 82 -15.18 -39.67 24.38
CA GLN A 82 -15.83 -38.76 25.34
C GLN A 82 -15.97 -39.40 26.73
N ASP A 83 -16.13 -40.72 26.82
CA ASP A 83 -16.26 -41.46 28.10
C ASP A 83 -14.95 -41.52 28.90
N HIS A 84 -13.77 -41.54 28.25
CA HIS A 84 -12.51 -41.85 28.95
C HIS A 84 -11.77 -40.66 29.57
N GLN A 85 -12.30 -39.44 29.55
CA GLN A 85 -11.67 -38.28 30.21
C GLN A 85 -12.49 -37.66 31.35
N LEU A 86 -13.69 -38.20 31.64
CA LEU A 86 -14.55 -37.72 32.73
C LEU A 86 -15.06 -38.87 33.63
N ASP A 87 -14.27 -39.94 33.80
CA ASP A 87 -14.54 -40.94 34.83
C ASP A 87 -14.20 -40.38 36.22
N GLY A 88 -15.16 -39.66 36.79
CA GLY A 88 -15.07 -39.09 38.13
C GLY A 88 -16.34 -38.37 38.57
N GLN A 89 -17.37 -39.14 38.93
CA GLN A 89 -18.54 -38.76 39.75
C GLN A 89 -19.59 -37.86 39.08
N ASP A 90 -20.69 -38.45 38.58
CA ASP A 90 -21.90 -38.61 39.39
C ASP A 90 -23.02 -39.38 38.64
N GLN A 91 -23.60 -40.34 39.34
CA GLN A 91 -24.77 -41.11 38.92
C GLN A 91 -26.03 -40.30 39.20
N GLN A 92 -26.56 -39.59 38.20
CA GLN A 92 -27.98 -39.18 38.14
C GLN A 92 -28.27 -38.47 36.80
N ASP A 93 -28.64 -39.23 35.77
CA ASP A 93 -29.48 -38.77 34.65
C ASP A 93 -29.85 -39.95 33.74
N GLN A 94 -30.84 -40.76 34.16
CA GLN A 94 -31.33 -41.93 33.41
C GLN A 94 -32.30 -41.59 32.26
N HIS A 95 -32.30 -40.37 31.73
CA HIS A 95 -33.19 -39.94 30.63
C HIS A 95 -32.48 -39.23 29.47
N ARG A 96 -31.25 -39.64 29.13
CA ARG A 96 -30.61 -39.21 27.87
C ARG A 96 -30.65 -40.36 26.86
N GLN A 97 -31.40 -40.17 25.78
CA GLN A 97 -31.29 -41.03 24.60
C GLN A 97 -29.93 -40.77 23.95
N ASP A 98 -29.13 -41.84 23.86
CA ASP A 98 -27.98 -42.05 22.97
C ASP A 98 -26.94 -40.93 22.85
N GLY A 99 -25.94 -40.90 23.75
CA GLY A 99 -24.56 -40.44 23.46
C GLY A 99 -24.33 -39.02 22.93
N GLN A 100 -25.34 -38.16 22.89
CA GLN A 100 -25.24 -36.79 22.36
C GLN A 100 -24.69 -35.83 23.44
N PRO A 101 -23.78 -34.90 23.09
CA PRO A 101 -23.29 -33.88 24.02
C PRO A 101 -24.41 -32.96 24.49
N ALA A 102 -24.34 -32.52 25.75
CA ALA A 102 -25.35 -31.67 26.41
C ALA A 102 -25.36 -30.20 25.92
N TYR A 103 -24.72 -29.87 24.80
CA TYR A 103 -24.58 -28.52 24.25
C TYR A 103 -24.67 -28.54 22.71
N PRO A 104 -25.14 -27.46 22.06
CA PRO A 104 -25.29 -27.44 20.61
C PRO A 104 -23.93 -27.41 19.89
N GLN A 105 -23.80 -28.24 18.86
CA GLN A 105 -22.61 -28.32 18.00
C GLN A 105 -22.62 -27.23 16.91
N ARG A 106 -22.68 -25.97 17.32
CA ARG A 106 -22.74 -24.80 16.43
C ARG A 106 -21.72 -23.73 16.82
N GLY A 107 -21.26 -22.96 15.84
CA GLY A 107 -20.26 -21.90 16.05
C GLY A 107 -19.98 -21.10 14.79
N GLY A 108 -19.29 -19.96 14.94
CA GLY A 108 -18.79 -19.19 13.82
C GLY A 108 -17.37 -19.64 13.46
N PHE A 109 -17.20 -20.46 12.41
CA PHE A 109 -15.90 -21.01 12.04
C PHE A 109 -15.36 -20.37 10.76
N ILE A 110 -14.03 -20.22 10.69
CA ILE A 110 -13.33 -19.84 9.46
C ILE A 110 -13.12 -21.11 8.62
N GLU A 111 -13.64 -21.12 7.40
CA GLU A 111 -13.65 -22.30 6.52
C GLU A 111 -12.23 -22.74 6.14
N ASP A 112 -11.35 -21.79 5.80
CA ASP A 112 -9.99 -22.05 5.35
C ASP A 112 -8.93 -21.64 6.41
N ALA A 113 -9.24 -21.87 7.68
CA ALA A 113 -8.41 -21.47 8.82
C ALA A 113 -6.97 -22.03 8.80
N PHE A 114 -6.73 -23.10 8.04
CA PHE A 114 -5.44 -23.79 7.96
C PHE A 114 -4.71 -23.58 6.63
N ASP A 115 -5.28 -22.76 5.75
CA ASP A 115 -4.71 -22.39 4.47
C ASP A 115 -3.73 -21.23 4.65
N PHE A 116 -2.53 -21.35 4.08
CA PHE A 116 -1.46 -20.37 4.25
C PHE A 116 -0.51 -20.34 3.06
N ASP A 117 0.07 -19.17 2.74
CA ASP A 117 1.11 -19.03 1.72
C ASP A 117 2.50 -19.07 2.36
N ALA A 118 3.01 -20.28 2.59
CA ALA A 118 4.30 -20.48 3.27
C ALA A 118 5.48 -19.90 2.50
N GLU A 119 5.49 -20.04 1.17
CA GLU A 119 6.58 -19.61 0.30
C GLU A 119 6.73 -18.08 0.33
N PHE A 120 5.60 -17.35 0.29
CA PHE A 120 5.61 -15.89 0.42
C PHE A 120 6.33 -15.41 1.69
N PHE A 121 6.08 -16.09 2.81
CA PHE A 121 6.68 -15.76 4.11
C PHE A 121 8.02 -16.45 4.36
N GLY A 122 8.62 -17.09 3.36
CA GLY A 122 9.93 -17.73 3.46
C GLY A 122 9.96 -18.95 4.39
N MET A 123 8.83 -19.64 4.54
CA MET A 123 8.72 -20.86 5.34
C MET A 123 8.72 -22.11 4.46
N SER A 124 9.48 -23.12 4.88
CA SER A 124 9.42 -24.45 4.26
C SER A 124 8.07 -25.12 4.58
N PRO A 125 7.59 -26.07 3.75
CA PRO A 125 6.36 -26.80 4.05
C PRO A 125 6.33 -27.49 5.43
N PRO A 126 7.41 -28.17 5.89
CA PRO A 126 7.45 -28.73 7.25
C PRO A 126 7.38 -27.66 8.35
N GLN A 127 8.06 -26.52 8.15
CA GLN A 127 7.98 -25.41 9.09
C GLN A 127 6.56 -24.83 9.17
N ALA A 128 5.90 -24.61 8.03
CA ALA A 128 4.53 -24.10 7.98
C ALA A 128 3.53 -25.07 8.61
N LEU A 129 3.72 -26.38 8.39
CA LEU A 129 2.92 -27.44 9.03
C LEU A 129 3.04 -27.43 10.55
N ALA A 130 4.26 -27.29 11.08
CA ALA A 130 4.54 -27.18 12.51
C ALA A 130 4.16 -25.82 13.11
N THR A 131 3.96 -24.79 12.29
CA THR A 131 3.62 -23.43 12.75
C THR A 131 2.14 -23.33 13.10
N GLU A 132 1.87 -22.82 14.29
CA GLU A 132 0.53 -22.64 14.81
C GLU A 132 -0.34 -21.80 13.86
N PRO A 133 -1.56 -22.25 13.50
CA PRO A 133 -2.46 -21.54 12.58
C PRO A 133 -2.72 -20.08 12.96
N GLN A 134 -2.80 -19.77 14.26
CA GLN A 134 -2.96 -18.39 14.74
C GLN A 134 -1.77 -17.49 14.34
N GLN A 135 -0.54 -18.01 14.37
CA GLN A 135 0.65 -17.25 13.94
C GLN A 135 0.62 -17.00 12.42
N ARG A 136 0.20 -18.00 11.64
CA ARG A 136 0.02 -17.89 10.18
C ARG A 136 -1.02 -16.81 9.82
N MET A 137 -2.13 -16.81 10.54
CA MET A 137 -3.21 -15.83 10.38
C MET A 137 -2.75 -14.40 10.71
N LEU A 138 -1.95 -14.23 11.78
CA LEU A 138 -1.38 -12.94 12.16
C LEU A 138 -0.40 -12.42 11.11
N LEU A 139 0.39 -13.29 10.45
CA LEU A 139 1.30 -12.87 9.38
C LEU A 139 0.56 -12.28 8.18
N GLU A 140 -0.49 -12.97 7.69
CA GLU A 140 -1.29 -12.45 6.58
C GLU A 140 -2.00 -11.15 6.95
N THR A 141 -2.69 -11.13 8.09
CA THR A 141 -3.46 -9.94 8.50
C THR A 141 -2.56 -8.74 8.84
N ALA A 142 -1.36 -8.96 9.39
CA ALA A 142 -0.38 -7.89 9.59
C ALA A 142 0.13 -7.32 8.27
N TRP A 143 0.46 -8.18 7.29
CA TRP A 143 0.88 -7.75 5.95
C TRP A 143 -0.21 -6.89 5.29
N GLU A 144 -1.45 -7.39 5.28
CA GLU A 144 -2.59 -6.70 4.67
C GLU A 144 -2.92 -5.38 5.36
N ALA A 145 -2.84 -5.31 6.71
CA ALA A 145 -3.07 -4.07 7.44
C ALA A 145 -2.06 -2.97 7.06
N VAL A 146 -0.81 -3.34 6.79
CA VAL A 146 0.24 -2.42 6.30
C VAL A 146 -0.04 -1.98 4.86
N GLU A 147 -0.39 -2.90 3.96
CA GLU A 147 -0.73 -2.56 2.56
C GLU A 147 -1.98 -1.69 2.44
N HIS A 148 -3.00 -1.93 3.28
CA HIS A 148 -4.21 -1.12 3.36
C HIS A 148 -3.94 0.29 3.90
N ALA A 149 -2.86 0.49 4.66
CA ALA A 149 -2.39 1.81 5.07
C ALA A 149 -1.63 2.59 3.98
N GLY A 150 -1.49 2.01 2.78
CA GLY A 150 -0.72 2.59 1.70
C GLY A 150 0.79 2.58 1.97
N ILE A 151 1.28 1.58 2.70
CA ILE A 151 2.68 1.40 3.02
C ILE A 151 3.20 0.16 2.31
N ASP A 152 4.32 0.29 1.61
CA ASP A 152 5.13 -0.85 1.17
C ASP A 152 5.71 -1.55 2.42
N PRO A 153 5.30 -2.80 2.73
CA PRO A 153 5.77 -3.49 3.94
C PRO A 153 7.29 -3.67 4.00
N HIS A 154 7.99 -3.70 2.87
CA HIS A 154 9.46 -3.79 2.86
C HIS A 154 10.15 -2.52 3.33
N ARG A 155 9.50 -1.35 3.25
CA ARG A 155 10.02 -0.07 3.79
C ARG A 155 9.98 0.01 5.31
N LEU A 156 9.25 -0.88 5.99
CA LEU A 156 9.20 -0.94 7.45
C LEU A 156 10.39 -1.70 8.06
N ARG A 157 11.21 -2.39 7.24
CA ARG A 157 12.39 -3.10 7.74
C ARG A 157 13.35 -2.13 8.41
N GLY A 158 13.75 -2.46 9.64
CA GLY A 158 14.61 -1.63 10.48
C GLY A 158 13.88 -0.50 11.21
N SER A 159 12.56 -0.35 11.05
CA SER A 159 11.79 0.65 11.79
C SER A 159 11.52 0.21 13.23
N ASP A 160 11.24 1.17 14.10
CA ASP A 160 10.82 0.97 15.50
C ASP A 160 9.35 0.53 15.65
N THR A 161 8.73 -0.03 14.59
CA THR A 161 7.32 -0.45 14.62
C THR A 161 7.09 -1.54 15.66
N GLY A 162 6.14 -1.34 16.58
CA GLY A 162 5.76 -2.33 17.60
C GLY A 162 4.69 -3.31 17.13
N VAL A 163 4.60 -4.48 17.78
CA VAL A 163 3.60 -5.53 17.51
C VAL A 163 2.97 -5.99 18.82
N TYR A 164 1.65 -5.81 18.95
CA TYR A 164 0.88 -6.17 20.15
C TYR A 164 -0.25 -7.12 19.74
N ALA A 165 -0.11 -8.40 20.06
CA ALA A 165 -1.02 -9.44 19.61
C ALA A 165 -1.71 -10.14 20.79
N GLY A 166 -3.03 -10.03 20.86
CA GLY A 166 -3.86 -10.88 21.70
C GLY A 166 -4.02 -12.27 21.07
N ALA A 167 -3.59 -13.32 21.77
CA ALA A 167 -3.74 -14.68 21.27
C ALA A 167 -4.03 -15.64 22.42
N THR A 168 -4.95 -16.56 22.20
CA THR A 168 -5.32 -17.63 23.16
C THR A 168 -4.51 -18.89 22.90
N ALA A 169 -4.00 -19.53 23.95
CA ALA A 169 -3.29 -20.80 23.82
C ALA A 169 -4.27 -21.95 23.56
N HIS A 170 -4.22 -22.58 22.37
CA HIS A 170 -5.09 -23.70 22.01
C HIS A 170 -4.34 -25.03 21.76
N GLY A 171 -3.03 -25.07 22.02
CA GLY A 171 -2.29 -26.34 22.10
C GLY A 171 -2.13 -27.09 20.78
N TYR A 172 -1.94 -26.39 19.66
CA TYR A 172 -1.74 -27.02 18.32
C TYR A 172 -0.67 -28.12 18.32
N ALA A 173 0.48 -27.89 18.97
CA ALA A 173 1.53 -28.90 19.11
C ALA A 173 1.26 -29.94 20.20
N ALA A 174 0.45 -29.61 21.22
CA ALA A 174 0.06 -30.54 22.28
C ALA A 174 -0.86 -31.66 21.79
N ARG A 175 -1.31 -31.57 20.53
CA ARG A 175 -2.08 -32.58 19.83
C ARG A 175 -1.25 -33.75 19.28
N LEU A 176 0.07 -33.66 19.28
CA LEU A 176 0.97 -34.74 18.84
C LEU A 176 1.41 -35.60 20.04
N ASP A 177 0.99 -36.87 20.08
CA ASP A 177 1.49 -37.84 21.07
C ASP A 177 2.99 -38.13 20.89
N ARG A 178 3.42 -38.21 19.61
CA ARG A 178 4.81 -38.23 19.18
C ARG A 178 4.95 -37.41 17.90
N ALA A 179 5.87 -36.45 17.93
CA ALA A 179 6.14 -35.65 16.75
C ALA A 179 7.01 -36.43 15.73
N PRO A 180 6.65 -36.40 14.44
CA PRO A 180 7.52 -36.86 13.36
C PRO A 180 8.92 -36.22 13.43
N ALA A 181 9.96 -37.00 13.12
CA ALA A 181 11.35 -36.59 13.30
C ALA A 181 11.73 -35.33 12.49
N ASP A 182 11.10 -35.14 11.34
CA ASP A 182 11.22 -34.00 10.45
C ASP A 182 10.53 -32.72 10.97
N LEU A 183 9.55 -32.84 11.86
CA LEU A 183 8.84 -31.70 12.48
C LEU A 183 9.42 -31.29 13.83
N LEU A 184 10.15 -32.17 14.53
CA LEU A 184 10.70 -31.94 15.87
C LEU A 184 11.48 -30.61 15.98
N GLY A 185 12.32 -30.30 14.99
CA GLY A 185 13.13 -29.08 14.98
C GLY A 185 12.31 -27.79 14.80
N HIS A 186 11.07 -27.89 14.31
CA HIS A 186 10.21 -26.75 14.03
C HIS A 186 9.14 -26.52 15.12
N LEU A 187 8.68 -27.56 15.81
CA LEU A 187 7.55 -27.49 16.75
C LEU A 187 7.78 -26.56 17.95
N GLY A 188 9.00 -26.49 18.47
CA GLY A 188 9.33 -25.61 19.59
C GLY A 188 9.04 -24.14 19.25
N ASN A 189 9.55 -23.68 18.11
CA ASN A 189 9.27 -22.33 17.62
C ASN A 189 7.89 -22.21 16.94
N GLY A 190 7.32 -23.31 16.47
CA GLY A 190 6.03 -23.33 15.81
C GLY A 190 4.85 -23.09 16.77
N SER A 191 5.02 -23.39 18.05
CA SER A 191 3.91 -23.41 19.05
C SER A 191 4.10 -22.49 20.26
N ALA A 192 5.24 -21.81 20.40
CA ALA A 192 5.45 -20.88 21.50
C ALA A 192 4.58 -19.62 21.34
N GLY A 193 3.78 -19.28 22.37
CA GLY A 193 2.86 -18.13 22.33
C GLY A 193 3.56 -16.77 22.12
N SER A 194 4.80 -16.61 22.61
CA SER A 194 5.62 -15.40 22.35
C SER A 194 5.91 -15.18 20.87
N LEU A 195 5.88 -16.23 20.04
CA LEU A 195 6.16 -16.13 18.61
C LEU A 195 4.94 -15.68 17.79
N ALA A 196 3.75 -15.55 18.38
CA ALA A 196 2.61 -14.91 17.70
C ALA A 196 2.92 -13.47 17.26
N SER A 197 3.45 -12.64 18.16
CA SER A 197 3.94 -11.30 17.83
C SER A 197 5.37 -11.31 17.27
N GLY A 198 6.26 -12.13 17.84
CA GLY A 198 7.67 -12.18 17.46
C GLY A 198 7.90 -12.59 16.01
N ARG A 199 7.09 -13.50 15.46
CA ARG A 199 7.20 -13.90 14.05
C ARG A 199 6.78 -12.80 13.09
N VAL A 200 5.74 -12.02 13.43
CA VAL A 200 5.35 -10.84 12.64
C VAL A 200 6.48 -9.81 12.61
N ALA A 201 7.05 -9.49 13.77
CA ALA A 201 8.19 -8.57 13.86
C ALA A 201 9.40 -9.09 13.05
N TYR A 202 9.74 -10.37 13.19
CA TYR A 202 10.84 -10.99 12.43
C TYR A 202 10.62 -10.92 10.91
N THR A 203 9.44 -11.31 10.43
CA THR A 203 9.14 -11.40 9.00
C THR A 203 9.11 -10.02 8.32
N LEU A 204 8.55 -9.01 9.00
CA LEU A 204 8.50 -7.63 8.51
C LEU A 204 9.78 -6.83 8.83
N GLY A 205 10.71 -7.41 9.61
CA GLY A 205 11.96 -6.79 10.02
C GLY A 205 11.79 -5.60 10.97
N LEU A 206 10.79 -5.66 11.86
CA LEU A 206 10.44 -4.60 12.80
C LEU A 206 11.30 -4.69 14.06
N GLN A 207 11.66 -3.54 14.64
CA GLN A 207 12.55 -3.43 15.79
C GLN A 207 11.90 -2.81 17.03
N GLY A 208 10.60 -2.49 16.97
CA GLY A 208 9.82 -2.11 18.16
C GLY A 208 9.48 -3.30 19.05
N ALA A 209 8.84 -3.03 20.19
CA ALA A 209 8.41 -4.08 21.12
C ALA A 209 7.45 -5.08 20.44
N ALA A 210 7.71 -6.38 20.61
CA ALA A 210 6.82 -7.45 20.15
C ALA A 210 6.26 -8.21 21.36
N VAL A 211 4.96 -8.06 21.61
CA VAL A 211 4.28 -8.55 22.81
C VAL A 211 3.09 -9.41 22.41
N SER A 212 3.12 -10.67 22.85
CA SER A 212 1.96 -11.55 22.84
C SER A 212 1.33 -11.55 24.24
N LEU A 213 0.01 -11.42 24.33
CA LEU A 213 -0.71 -11.41 25.60
C LEU A 213 -2.01 -12.21 25.53
N ASP A 214 -2.40 -12.75 26.69
CA ASP A 214 -3.68 -13.41 26.89
C ASP A 214 -4.36 -12.82 28.12
N THR A 215 -5.41 -12.04 27.87
CA THR A 215 -6.32 -11.56 28.91
C THR A 215 -7.72 -12.14 28.67
N GLY A 216 -7.84 -13.26 27.95
CA GLY A 216 -9.10 -13.82 27.50
C GLY A 216 -9.80 -12.93 26.48
N CYS A 217 -11.08 -12.66 26.69
CA CYS A 217 -11.95 -11.97 25.73
C CYS A 217 -11.57 -10.50 25.48
N SER A 218 -10.81 -9.89 26.40
CA SER A 218 -10.33 -8.50 26.28
C SER A 218 -9.01 -8.35 25.52
N SER A 219 -8.37 -9.44 25.09
CA SER A 219 -6.98 -9.43 24.61
C SER A 219 -6.71 -8.44 23.48
N ALA A 220 -7.54 -8.38 22.44
CA ALA A 220 -7.35 -7.40 21.37
C ALA A 220 -7.46 -5.94 21.83
N LEU A 221 -8.35 -5.61 22.76
CA LEU A 221 -8.48 -4.23 23.28
C LEU A 221 -7.32 -3.88 24.22
N VAL A 222 -6.84 -4.83 25.01
CA VAL A 222 -5.64 -4.63 25.84
C VAL A 222 -4.41 -4.42 24.95
N ALA A 223 -4.27 -5.20 23.88
CA ALA A 223 -3.22 -5.00 22.88
C ALA A 223 -3.28 -3.61 22.23
N ALA A 224 -4.46 -3.16 21.81
CA ALA A 224 -4.67 -1.81 21.29
C ALA A 224 -4.35 -0.72 22.32
N HIS A 225 -4.72 -0.93 23.60
CA HIS A 225 -4.39 -0.02 24.69
C HIS A 225 -2.88 0.13 24.86
N LEU A 226 -2.14 -0.98 24.95
CA LEU A 226 -0.68 -0.97 25.09
C LEU A 226 0.02 -0.32 23.89
N ALA A 227 -0.44 -0.61 22.67
CA ALA A 227 0.05 0.03 21.46
C ALA A 227 -0.17 1.55 21.47
N CYS A 228 -1.34 2.02 21.93
CA CYS A 228 -1.60 3.46 22.09
C CYS A 228 -0.66 4.09 23.13
N GLN A 229 -0.37 3.39 24.23
CA GLN A 229 0.57 3.89 25.24
C GLN A 229 1.99 4.00 24.68
N ALA A 230 2.49 2.96 24.00
CA ALA A 230 3.81 2.97 23.38
C ALA A 230 3.98 4.09 22.35
N LEU A 231 2.95 4.34 21.53
CA LEU A 231 2.93 5.46 20.58
C LEU A 231 2.97 6.83 21.27
N ARG A 232 2.20 7.03 22.35
CA ARG A 232 2.20 8.29 23.12
C ARG A 232 3.53 8.52 23.84
N GLN A 233 4.13 7.45 24.34
CA GLN A 233 5.44 7.47 24.99
C GLN A 233 6.61 7.55 24.00
N ARG A 234 6.32 7.46 22.69
CA ARG A 234 7.31 7.46 21.60
C ARG A 234 8.32 6.30 21.70
N GLU A 235 7.88 5.17 22.24
CA GLU A 235 8.62 3.90 22.18
C GLU A 235 8.60 3.30 20.76
N CYS A 236 7.61 3.69 19.96
CA CYS A 236 7.51 3.38 18.54
C CYS A 236 6.90 4.52 17.72
N SER A 237 7.12 4.51 16.41
CA SER A 237 6.48 5.42 15.45
C SER A 237 5.19 4.87 14.83
N LEU A 238 5.10 3.54 14.72
CA LEU A 238 3.94 2.77 14.26
C LEU A 238 3.71 1.58 15.19
N ALA A 239 2.48 1.08 15.27
CA ALA A 239 2.19 -0.13 16.02
C ALA A 239 1.12 -0.99 15.33
N LEU A 240 1.39 -2.28 15.21
CA LEU A 240 0.39 -3.29 14.87
C LEU A 240 -0.30 -3.76 16.16
N ALA A 241 -1.63 -3.77 16.18
CA ALA A 241 -2.40 -4.18 17.35
C ALA A 241 -3.68 -4.94 17.00
N GLY A 242 -4.04 -5.97 17.77
CA GLY A 242 -5.32 -6.68 17.67
C GLY A 242 -5.22 -8.08 18.23
N GLY A 243 -5.89 -9.06 17.61
CA GLY A 243 -5.89 -10.42 18.15
C GLY A 243 -6.45 -11.50 17.25
N VAL A 244 -6.26 -12.74 17.67
CA VAL A 244 -6.60 -13.96 16.93
C VAL A 244 -7.10 -15.06 17.87
N ALA A 245 -8.07 -15.85 17.42
CA ALA A 245 -8.53 -17.06 18.09
C ALA A 245 -9.07 -18.08 17.06
N LEU A 246 -8.62 -19.33 17.21
CA LEU A 246 -9.02 -20.48 16.38
C LEU A 246 -9.19 -21.72 17.26
N PHE A 247 -10.17 -22.57 16.93
CA PHE A 247 -10.44 -23.85 17.56
C PHE A 247 -9.78 -25.00 16.81
N TYR A 248 -8.88 -25.71 17.47
CA TYR A 248 -8.28 -26.92 16.91
C TYR A 248 -9.05 -28.18 17.28
N THR A 249 -9.76 -28.18 18.41
CA THR A 249 -10.59 -29.27 18.94
C THR A 249 -11.91 -28.70 19.47
N PRO A 250 -12.95 -29.52 19.63
CA PRO A 250 -14.19 -29.08 20.28
C PRO A 250 -14.05 -29.03 21.82
N GLY A 251 -12.90 -29.40 22.40
CA GLY A 251 -12.74 -29.61 23.84
C GLY A 251 -13.08 -28.38 24.70
N THR A 252 -12.61 -27.19 24.30
CA THR A 252 -12.95 -25.94 25.00
C THR A 252 -14.45 -25.64 24.95
N ILE A 253 -15.10 -25.93 23.81
CA ILE A 253 -16.55 -25.75 23.66
C ILE A 253 -17.27 -26.75 24.58
N ALA A 254 -16.82 -28.01 24.61
CA ALA A 254 -17.37 -29.05 25.46
C ALA A 254 -17.29 -28.72 26.95
N VAL A 255 -16.11 -28.33 27.43
CA VAL A 255 -15.89 -27.93 28.84
C VAL A 255 -16.75 -26.73 29.20
N THR A 256 -16.88 -25.75 28.30
CA THR A 256 -17.76 -24.59 28.52
C THR A 256 -19.23 -25.02 28.58
N GLY A 257 -19.66 -25.93 27.71
CA GLY A 257 -21.02 -26.47 27.66
C GLY A 257 -21.43 -27.28 28.89
N SER A 258 -20.46 -27.84 29.63
CA SER A 258 -20.72 -28.48 30.92
C SER A 258 -21.07 -27.49 32.04
N THR A 259 -20.88 -26.19 31.83
CA THR A 259 -21.24 -25.14 32.79
C THR A 259 -22.60 -24.54 32.40
N PRO A 260 -23.66 -24.69 33.23
CA PRO A 260 -24.99 -24.16 32.92
C PRO A 260 -24.99 -22.65 32.63
N GLY A 261 -25.71 -22.25 31.58
CA GLY A 261 -25.89 -20.84 31.20
C GLY A 261 -24.70 -20.16 30.51
N MET A 262 -23.62 -20.91 30.23
CA MET A 262 -22.48 -20.39 29.47
C MET A 262 -22.70 -20.49 27.96
N LEU A 263 -23.19 -21.62 27.45
CA LEU A 263 -23.53 -21.79 26.04
C LEU A 263 -25.04 -21.72 25.82
N ALA A 264 -25.46 -20.96 24.81
CA ALA A 264 -26.86 -20.84 24.42
C ALA A 264 -27.38 -22.17 23.87
N ALA A 265 -28.57 -22.62 24.29
CA ALA A 265 -29.08 -23.95 23.96
C ALA A 265 -29.46 -24.09 22.47
N ASP A 266 -29.87 -23.01 21.82
CA ASP A 266 -30.21 -22.94 20.39
C ASP A 266 -29.01 -22.63 19.49
N GLY A 267 -27.84 -22.42 20.09
CA GLY A 267 -26.63 -22.03 19.38
C GLY A 267 -26.72 -20.64 18.77
N ARG A 268 -27.33 -19.65 19.47
CA ARG A 268 -27.31 -18.23 19.07
C ARG A 268 -26.96 -17.30 20.22
N CYS A 269 -26.10 -16.31 19.96
CA CYS A 269 -25.91 -15.18 20.89
C CYS A 269 -27.14 -14.25 20.81
N LYS A 270 -27.78 -13.96 21.95
CA LYS A 270 -28.98 -13.12 22.08
C LYS A 270 -28.74 -11.94 23.03
N PRO A 271 -27.80 -11.05 22.71
CA PRO A 271 -27.32 -10.04 23.63
C PRO A 271 -28.42 -9.06 24.01
N PHE A 272 -28.63 -8.89 25.31
CA PHE A 272 -29.60 -7.98 25.91
C PHE A 272 -31.08 -8.32 25.63
N ALA A 273 -31.35 -9.50 25.05
CA ALA A 273 -32.69 -9.98 24.79
C ALA A 273 -33.31 -10.66 26.03
N ALA A 274 -34.63 -10.83 26.02
CA ALA A 274 -35.38 -11.48 27.10
C ALA A 274 -35.04 -12.97 27.28
N ASP A 275 -34.59 -13.62 26.21
CA ASP A 275 -34.26 -15.05 26.10
C ASP A 275 -32.75 -15.30 26.00
N ALA A 276 -31.94 -14.33 26.43
CA ALA A 276 -30.49 -14.48 26.61
C ALA A 276 -30.17 -15.64 27.56
N ASP A 277 -29.58 -16.73 27.06
CA ASP A 277 -29.34 -17.98 27.79
C ASP A 277 -27.87 -18.47 27.70
N GLY A 278 -27.00 -17.72 27.03
CA GLY A 278 -25.60 -18.06 26.85
C GLY A 278 -25.00 -17.47 25.57
N MET A 279 -23.74 -17.81 25.33
CA MET A 279 -23.02 -17.42 24.12
C MET A 279 -22.85 -18.59 23.15
N VAL A 280 -22.35 -18.26 21.96
CA VAL A 280 -21.84 -19.22 20.97
C VAL A 280 -20.42 -18.82 20.67
N TYR A 281 -19.52 -19.78 20.53
CA TYR A 281 -18.13 -19.46 20.16
C TYR A 281 -18.01 -19.11 18.68
N GLY A 282 -17.06 -18.23 18.40
CA GLY A 282 -16.64 -17.88 17.06
C GLY A 282 -15.12 -17.88 16.93
N GLU A 283 -14.64 -17.89 15.70
CA GLU A 283 -13.25 -17.74 15.32
C GLU A 283 -13.02 -16.39 14.67
N GLY A 284 -11.82 -15.86 14.81
CA GLY A 284 -11.52 -14.58 14.20
C GLY A 284 -10.07 -14.18 14.30
N ALA A 285 -9.66 -13.29 13.39
CA ALA A 285 -8.41 -12.56 13.46
C ALA A 285 -8.64 -11.13 12.98
N GLY A 286 -7.97 -10.17 13.63
CA GLY A 286 -7.97 -8.79 13.16
C GLY A 286 -6.69 -8.07 13.57
N MET A 287 -6.17 -7.25 12.65
CA MET A 287 -5.00 -6.39 12.86
C MET A 287 -5.32 -4.95 12.49
N LEU A 288 -4.89 -4.03 13.34
CA LEU A 288 -4.93 -2.58 13.14
C LEU A 288 -3.50 -2.08 13.00
N LEU A 289 -3.25 -1.16 12.07
CA LEU A 289 -2.04 -0.36 12.05
C LEU A 289 -2.34 1.02 12.64
N LEU A 290 -1.62 1.36 13.70
CA LEU A 290 -1.83 2.55 14.52
C LEU A 290 -0.66 3.52 14.37
N GLN A 291 -0.97 4.81 14.33
CA GLN A 291 0.00 5.90 14.32
C GLN A 291 -0.51 7.06 15.17
N ARG A 292 0.38 7.86 15.75
CA ARG A 292 0.03 9.18 16.28
C ARG A 292 -0.68 10.02 15.21
N LEU A 293 -1.80 10.68 15.53
CA LEU A 293 -2.59 11.42 14.55
C LEU A 293 -1.77 12.52 13.86
N SER A 294 -0.89 13.23 14.59
CA SER A 294 -0.06 14.27 13.98
C SER A 294 0.92 13.70 12.97
N ASP A 295 1.44 12.50 13.23
CA ASP A 295 2.37 11.84 12.32
C ASP A 295 1.66 11.28 11.09
N ALA A 296 0.45 10.74 11.25
CA ALA A 296 -0.39 10.32 10.12
C ALA A 296 -0.71 11.51 9.19
N GLN A 297 -1.02 12.68 9.76
CA GLN A 297 -1.27 13.91 8.99
C GLN A 297 0.01 14.41 8.29
N ARG A 298 1.14 14.44 9.01
CA ARG A 298 2.46 14.82 8.45
C ARG A 298 2.83 13.91 7.27
N ASP A 299 2.62 12.61 7.42
CA ASP A 299 2.95 11.60 6.42
C ASP A 299 1.90 11.53 5.29
N GLY A 300 0.83 12.34 5.33
CA GLY A 300 -0.24 12.35 4.33
C GLY A 300 -1.06 11.06 4.29
N ARG A 301 -1.14 10.32 5.40
CA ARG A 301 -1.85 9.04 5.46
C ARG A 301 -3.34 9.23 5.60
N ARG A 302 -4.09 8.30 5.00
CA ARG A 302 -5.52 8.19 5.23
C ARG A 302 -5.78 7.73 6.67
N VAL A 303 -6.56 8.51 7.40
CA VAL A 303 -7.06 8.16 8.73
C VAL A 303 -8.43 7.49 8.56
N LEU A 304 -8.58 6.26 9.03
CA LEU A 304 -9.84 5.50 8.98
C LEU A 304 -10.77 5.87 10.13
N ALA A 305 -10.20 6.01 11.34
CA ALA A 305 -10.85 6.48 12.56
C ALA A 305 -9.77 6.90 13.57
N VAL A 306 -10.19 7.53 14.68
CA VAL A 306 -9.29 8.00 15.73
C VAL A 306 -9.65 7.34 17.07
N ILE A 307 -8.67 6.72 17.71
CA ILE A 307 -8.76 6.27 19.12
C ILE A 307 -8.48 7.48 20.00
N ARG A 308 -9.51 7.97 20.70
CA ARG A 308 -9.42 9.13 21.58
C ARG A 308 -8.90 8.77 22.96
N GLY A 309 -9.41 7.68 23.52
CA GLY A 309 -9.04 7.21 24.85
C GLY A 309 -9.30 5.72 25.00
N SER A 310 -8.58 5.10 25.91
CA SER A 310 -8.78 3.70 26.28
C SER A 310 -8.36 3.49 27.73
N ALA A 311 -8.97 2.50 28.38
CA ALA A 311 -8.64 2.10 29.75
C ALA A 311 -8.74 0.59 29.91
N VAL A 312 -7.96 0.05 30.85
CA VAL A 312 -7.97 -1.35 31.27
C VAL A 312 -8.04 -1.39 32.80
N ASN A 313 -8.89 -2.25 33.36
CA ASN A 313 -8.93 -2.48 34.81
C ASN A 313 -9.22 -3.95 35.15
N GLN A 314 -9.47 -4.23 36.44
CA GLN A 314 -9.76 -5.55 36.96
C GLN A 314 -11.03 -5.54 37.83
N ASP A 315 -11.80 -6.62 37.74
CA ASP A 315 -12.97 -6.89 38.57
C ASP A 315 -12.60 -7.11 40.03
N GLY A 316 -11.40 -7.68 40.28
CA GLY A 316 -10.90 -7.94 41.62
C GLY A 316 -11.65 -9.08 42.31
N ALA A 317 -11.88 -8.94 43.63
CA ALA A 317 -12.55 -9.97 44.42
C ALA A 317 -14.08 -9.92 44.20
N THR A 318 -14.60 -10.76 43.30
CA THR A 318 -16.03 -10.96 43.05
C THR A 318 -16.52 -12.25 43.74
N THR A 319 -17.80 -12.60 43.57
CA THR A 319 -18.41 -13.80 44.17
C THR A 319 -17.87 -15.12 43.59
N GLY A 320 -17.10 -15.06 42.52
CA GLY A 320 -16.37 -16.18 41.93
C GLY A 320 -15.48 -15.66 40.80
N LEU A 321 -14.38 -16.35 40.50
CA LEU A 321 -13.36 -15.85 39.55
C LEU A 321 -13.95 -15.38 38.20
N ALA A 322 -14.98 -16.08 37.72
CA ALA A 322 -15.66 -15.82 36.45
C ALA A 322 -16.83 -14.83 36.53
N ALA A 323 -17.20 -14.34 37.72
CA ALA A 323 -18.35 -13.48 37.91
C ALA A 323 -18.00 -12.01 37.55
N PRO A 324 -18.72 -11.39 36.60
CA PRO A 324 -18.43 -10.00 36.18
C PRO A 324 -18.79 -8.98 37.26
N ASN A 325 -18.18 -7.79 37.21
CA ASN A 325 -18.44 -6.72 38.18
C ASN A 325 -18.92 -5.40 37.53
N GLY A 326 -20.20 -5.05 37.74
CA GLY A 326 -20.80 -3.82 37.22
C GLY A 326 -20.07 -2.53 37.60
N PRO A 327 -19.73 -2.30 38.89
CA PRO A 327 -18.92 -1.14 39.30
C PRO A 327 -17.56 -1.05 38.60
N SER A 328 -16.87 -2.16 38.36
CA SER A 328 -15.61 -2.19 37.59
C SER A 328 -15.81 -1.82 36.13
N GLN A 329 -16.88 -2.32 35.49
CA GLN A 329 -17.24 -1.93 34.13
C GLN A 329 -17.56 -0.43 34.02
N GLN A 330 -18.29 0.13 34.98
CA GLN A 330 -18.53 1.58 35.04
C GLN A 330 -17.22 2.38 35.20
N ARG A 331 -16.29 1.90 36.05
CA ARG A 331 -14.98 2.56 36.26
C ARG A 331 -14.13 2.54 35.00
N VAL A 332 -14.09 1.43 34.24
CA VAL A 332 -13.28 1.37 33.01
C VAL A 332 -13.87 2.27 31.91
N ILE A 333 -15.20 2.35 31.81
CA ILE A 333 -15.87 3.29 30.89
C ILE A 333 -15.51 4.73 31.22
N ARG A 334 -15.65 5.14 32.49
CA ARG A 334 -15.31 6.50 32.94
C ARG A 334 -13.83 6.82 32.73
N ALA A 335 -12.93 5.88 33.05
CA ALA A 335 -11.49 6.08 32.84
C ALA A 335 -11.12 6.25 31.36
N ALA A 336 -11.79 5.52 30.45
CA ALA A 336 -11.57 5.68 29.01
C ALA A 336 -12.09 7.04 28.49
N LEU A 337 -13.23 7.51 29.01
CA LEU A 337 -13.79 8.84 28.72
C LEU A 337 -12.89 9.96 29.27
N ASP A 338 -12.36 9.82 30.48
CA ASP A 338 -11.41 10.75 31.07
C ASP A 338 -10.12 10.83 30.23
N ALA A 339 -9.61 9.67 29.80
CA ALA A 339 -8.45 9.60 28.90
C ALA A 339 -8.74 10.23 27.53
N ALA A 340 -9.99 10.17 27.05
CA ALA A 340 -10.44 10.81 25.81
C ALA A 340 -10.74 12.31 25.97
N GLN A 341 -10.85 12.81 27.21
CA GLN A 341 -11.38 14.13 27.57
C GLN A 341 -12.79 14.37 27.04
N LEU A 342 -13.66 13.38 27.24
CA LEU A 342 -15.05 13.40 26.76
C LEU A 342 -16.02 13.16 27.92
N THR A 343 -17.21 13.73 27.79
CA THR A 343 -18.35 13.39 28.64
C THR A 343 -19.12 12.20 28.07
N PRO A 344 -19.88 11.44 28.89
CA PRO A 344 -20.66 10.31 28.39
C PRO A 344 -21.68 10.71 27.30
N ALA A 345 -22.27 11.90 27.39
CA ALA A 345 -23.27 12.42 26.42
C ALA A 345 -22.69 12.66 25.02
N GLU A 346 -21.37 12.74 24.89
CA GLU A 346 -20.68 12.96 23.62
C GLU A 346 -20.46 11.67 22.80
N VAL A 347 -20.73 10.49 23.36
CA VAL A 347 -20.61 9.20 22.67
C VAL A 347 -21.99 8.75 22.18
N ASP A 348 -22.12 8.40 20.90
CA ASP A 348 -23.42 8.12 20.27
C ASP A 348 -23.84 6.65 20.39
N ALA A 349 -22.86 5.76 20.32
CA ALA A 349 -23.09 4.32 20.27
C ALA A 349 -22.06 3.54 21.10
N VAL A 350 -22.41 2.34 21.53
CA VAL A 350 -21.53 1.40 22.21
C VAL A 350 -21.66 0.04 21.54
N GLU A 351 -20.55 -0.48 21.03
CA GLU A 351 -20.37 -1.90 20.75
C GLU A 351 -20.06 -2.58 22.09
N GLY A 352 -21.06 -3.25 22.65
CA GLY A 352 -20.96 -3.93 23.92
C GLY A 352 -20.12 -5.21 23.84
N HIS A 353 -19.71 -5.71 25.01
CA HIS A 353 -19.24 -7.07 25.14
C HIS A 353 -20.38 -8.05 24.83
N GLY A 354 -21.61 -7.81 25.27
CA GLY A 354 -22.88 -8.39 24.82
C GLY A 354 -22.76 -9.83 24.35
N THR A 355 -22.54 -10.75 25.28
CA THR A 355 -22.30 -12.18 24.98
C THR A 355 -23.59 -12.97 24.84
N GLY A 356 -24.74 -12.44 25.29
CA GLY A 356 -25.97 -13.22 25.37
C GLY A 356 -26.09 -14.01 26.67
N THR A 357 -25.19 -13.81 27.64
CA THR A 357 -25.28 -14.46 28.95
C THR A 357 -26.20 -13.67 29.86
N ALA A 358 -27.19 -14.33 30.48
CA ALA A 358 -28.22 -13.65 31.28
C ALA A 358 -27.64 -12.71 32.36
N MET A 359 -26.63 -13.17 33.10
CA MET A 359 -25.97 -12.36 34.14
C MET A 359 -25.04 -11.29 33.56
N GLY A 360 -24.25 -11.63 32.55
CA GLY A 360 -23.29 -10.71 31.93
C GLY A 360 -23.98 -9.53 31.25
N ASP A 361 -25.02 -9.80 30.46
CA ASP A 361 -25.78 -8.79 29.75
C ASP A 361 -26.54 -7.85 30.71
N LEU A 362 -27.08 -8.38 31.82
CA LEU A 362 -27.70 -7.58 32.87
C LEU A 362 -26.70 -6.58 33.47
N ILE A 363 -25.52 -7.08 33.85
CA ILE A 363 -24.47 -6.28 34.49
C ILE A 363 -23.93 -5.22 33.53
N GLU A 364 -23.71 -5.59 32.27
CA GLU A 364 -23.24 -4.67 31.25
C GLU A 364 -24.27 -3.58 30.92
N ALA A 365 -25.54 -3.96 30.70
CA ALA A 365 -26.59 -2.99 30.40
C ALA A 365 -26.76 -1.98 31.55
N GLN A 366 -26.67 -2.44 32.81
CA GLN A 366 -26.66 -1.56 33.98
C GLN A 366 -25.45 -0.63 34.01
N ALA A 367 -24.26 -1.12 33.65
CA ALA A 367 -23.06 -0.29 33.58
C ALA A 367 -23.17 0.80 32.52
N VAL A 368 -23.73 0.48 31.34
CA VAL A 368 -24.00 1.45 30.27
C VAL A 368 -25.07 2.46 30.70
N LEU A 369 -26.18 2.00 31.30
CA LEU A 369 -27.22 2.87 31.86
C LEU A 369 -26.66 3.84 32.90
N ALA A 370 -25.82 3.37 33.82
CA ALA A 370 -25.22 4.16 34.89
C ALA A 370 -24.05 5.07 34.45
N THR A 371 -23.65 5.00 33.18
CA THR A 371 -22.61 5.84 32.59
C THR A 371 -23.16 6.60 31.40
N TYR A 372 -23.14 5.99 30.22
CA TYR A 372 -23.64 6.58 28.97
C TYR A 372 -25.13 6.90 28.98
N GLY A 373 -25.96 6.20 29.78
CA GLY A 373 -27.39 6.47 29.86
C GLY A 373 -27.77 7.71 30.69
N GLN A 374 -26.80 8.35 31.37
CA GLN A 374 -27.05 9.51 32.23
C GLN A 374 -26.80 10.83 31.51
N GLU A 375 -27.44 11.91 32.00
CA GLU A 375 -27.23 13.29 31.52
C GLU A 375 -27.47 13.50 30.01
N ARG A 376 -28.44 12.76 29.46
CA ARG A 376 -28.81 12.85 28.03
C ARG A 376 -30.25 13.29 27.83
N PRO A 377 -30.54 14.05 26.76
CA PRO A 377 -31.89 14.25 26.27
C PRO A 377 -32.56 12.92 25.91
N ALA A 378 -33.85 12.77 26.21
CA ALA A 378 -34.59 11.53 25.97
C ALA A 378 -34.69 11.15 24.48
N ASP A 379 -34.60 12.14 23.58
CA ASP A 379 -34.57 11.99 22.12
C ASP A 379 -33.18 11.64 21.57
N GLN A 380 -32.14 11.63 22.41
CA GLN A 380 -30.75 11.31 22.03
C GLN A 380 -30.14 10.22 22.93
N PRO A 381 -30.76 9.03 23.02
CA PRO A 381 -30.20 7.92 23.79
C PRO A 381 -28.87 7.46 23.20
N VAL A 382 -28.02 6.86 24.03
CA VAL A 382 -26.89 6.08 23.52
C VAL A 382 -27.42 4.79 22.89
N LEU A 383 -26.87 4.43 21.73
CA LEU A 383 -27.26 3.23 21.00
C LEU A 383 -26.37 2.06 21.42
N LEU A 384 -26.95 0.92 21.78
CA LEU A 384 -26.21 -0.26 22.26
C LEU A 384 -26.44 -1.46 21.34
N GLY A 385 -25.36 -2.12 20.93
CA GLY A 385 -25.43 -3.33 20.10
C GLY A 385 -24.22 -4.24 20.28
N SER A 386 -24.19 -5.34 19.52
CA SER A 386 -23.09 -6.33 19.54
C SER A 386 -22.96 -7.01 18.18
N SER A 387 -21.75 -7.32 17.76
CA SER A 387 -21.44 -8.10 16.55
C SER A 387 -21.55 -9.62 16.75
N LYS A 388 -21.60 -10.10 18.00
CA LYS A 388 -21.56 -11.54 18.35
C LYS A 388 -22.73 -12.37 17.83
N PRO A 389 -23.95 -11.84 17.63
CA PRO A 389 -25.02 -12.58 16.95
C PRO A 389 -24.68 -12.98 15.51
N HIS A 390 -23.79 -12.24 14.85
CA HIS A 390 -23.39 -12.52 13.47
C HIS A 390 -22.20 -13.47 13.40
N LEU A 391 -21.19 -13.28 14.27
CA LEU A 391 -19.90 -13.97 14.17
C LEU A 391 -19.68 -15.06 15.22
N GLY A 392 -20.53 -15.13 16.23
CA GLY A 392 -20.21 -15.77 17.50
C GLY A 392 -19.23 -14.93 18.34
N HIS A 393 -18.90 -15.42 19.52
CA HIS A 393 -17.89 -14.83 20.37
C HIS A 393 -16.49 -15.24 19.91
N THR A 394 -15.82 -14.35 19.16
CA THR A 394 -14.48 -14.55 18.59
C THR A 394 -13.31 -14.44 19.58
N GLN A 395 -13.57 -14.73 20.86
CA GLN A 395 -12.59 -14.78 21.96
C GLN A 395 -11.58 -13.60 21.94
N ALA A 396 -10.27 -13.87 21.84
CA ALA A 396 -9.23 -12.84 21.83
C ALA A 396 -9.34 -11.85 20.67
N ALA A 397 -10.03 -12.18 19.58
CA ALA A 397 -10.29 -11.28 18.45
C ALA A 397 -11.60 -10.46 18.60
N ALA A 398 -12.40 -10.68 19.65
CA ALA A 398 -13.71 -10.02 19.81
C ALA A 398 -13.60 -8.50 19.87
N GLY A 399 -12.60 -7.98 20.59
CA GLY A 399 -12.36 -6.54 20.69
C GLY A 399 -12.07 -5.89 19.33
N VAL A 400 -11.20 -6.51 18.52
CA VAL A 400 -10.84 -5.96 17.20
C VAL A 400 -11.98 -6.11 16.18
N ALA A 401 -12.80 -7.17 16.27
CA ALA A 401 -14.02 -7.28 15.49
C ALA A 401 -14.97 -6.10 15.75
N GLY A 402 -15.16 -5.75 17.02
CA GLY A 402 -15.94 -4.59 17.45
C GLY A 402 -15.37 -3.26 16.94
N ILE A 403 -14.04 -3.07 17.01
CA ILE A 403 -13.39 -1.89 16.45
C ILE A 403 -13.65 -1.79 14.94
N ILE A 404 -13.41 -2.86 14.18
CA ILE A 404 -13.57 -2.85 12.71
C ILE A 404 -15.03 -2.58 12.32
N LYS A 405 -16.01 -3.21 12.99
CA LYS A 405 -17.44 -2.89 12.83
C LYS A 405 -17.69 -1.39 12.97
N MET A 406 -17.17 -0.79 14.06
CA MET A 406 -17.44 0.61 14.35
C MET A 406 -16.69 1.58 13.44
N VAL A 407 -15.47 1.25 12.98
CA VAL A 407 -14.77 2.03 11.94
C VAL A 407 -15.56 2.02 10.63
N GLN A 408 -16.11 0.87 10.23
CA GLN A 408 -16.94 0.78 9.03
C GLN A 408 -18.28 1.53 9.21
N ALA A 409 -18.91 1.45 10.39
CA ALA A 409 -20.09 2.23 10.72
C ALA A 409 -19.86 3.75 10.60
N LEU A 410 -18.70 4.25 11.07
CA LEU A 410 -18.30 5.67 10.92
C LEU A 410 -18.11 6.05 9.45
N ARG A 411 -17.51 5.14 8.65
CA ARG A 411 -17.26 5.34 7.21
C ARG A 411 -18.55 5.43 6.41
N TYR A 412 -19.50 4.51 6.64
CA TYR A 412 -20.77 4.46 5.92
C TYR A 412 -21.84 5.37 6.53
N GLY A 413 -21.63 5.85 7.76
CA GLY A 413 -22.58 6.70 8.48
C GLY A 413 -23.87 6.00 8.85
N VAL A 414 -23.75 4.74 9.25
CA VAL A 414 -24.86 3.83 9.56
C VAL A 414 -24.42 2.93 10.72
N LEU A 415 -25.34 2.64 11.63
CA LEU A 415 -25.17 1.61 12.67
C LEU A 415 -26.00 0.37 12.27
N PRO A 416 -25.37 -0.79 12.04
CA PRO A 416 -26.08 -2.01 11.68
C PRO A 416 -26.88 -2.54 12.88
N ALA A 417 -27.93 -3.31 12.60
CA ALA A 417 -28.75 -3.94 13.62
C ALA A 417 -27.96 -4.99 14.41
N THR A 418 -28.45 -5.30 15.61
CA THR A 418 -28.02 -6.43 16.42
C THR A 418 -29.09 -7.51 16.30
N LEU A 419 -28.72 -8.67 15.76
CA LEU A 419 -29.64 -9.77 15.56
C LEU A 419 -30.11 -10.37 16.90
N ASN A 420 -31.21 -11.12 16.82
CA ASN A 420 -31.77 -11.92 17.91
C ASN A 420 -32.20 -11.10 19.13
N ILE A 421 -32.76 -9.90 18.91
CA ILE A 421 -33.39 -9.07 19.96
C ILE A 421 -34.87 -8.87 19.61
N ASP A 422 -35.71 -9.86 19.91
CA ASP A 422 -37.16 -9.73 19.72
C ASP A 422 -37.78 -8.83 20.79
N ARG A 423 -37.32 -8.99 22.04
CA ARG A 423 -37.74 -8.19 23.19
C ARG A 423 -36.55 -7.91 24.10
N PRO A 424 -36.39 -6.68 24.62
CA PRO A 424 -35.35 -6.36 25.60
C PRO A 424 -35.49 -7.19 26.88
N ALA A 425 -34.35 -7.46 27.53
CA ALA A 425 -34.30 -8.19 28.79
C ALA A 425 -35.17 -7.53 29.88
N PRO A 426 -36.17 -8.23 30.47
CA PRO A 426 -37.12 -7.62 31.41
C PRO A 426 -36.50 -7.31 32.77
N HIS A 427 -35.35 -7.93 33.10
CA HIS A 427 -34.63 -7.72 34.35
C HIS A 427 -33.72 -6.49 34.32
N VAL A 428 -33.53 -5.87 33.15
CA VAL A 428 -32.82 -4.59 33.02
C VAL A 428 -33.83 -3.46 33.14
N SER A 429 -33.54 -2.47 34.00
CA SER A 429 -34.36 -1.26 34.13
C SER A 429 -34.02 -0.27 33.01
N TRP A 430 -34.45 -0.56 31.78
CA TRP A 430 -34.15 0.27 30.59
C TRP A 430 -34.62 1.73 30.72
N SER A 431 -35.65 1.99 31.52
CA SER A 431 -36.14 3.35 31.80
C SER A 431 -35.29 4.16 32.78
N SER A 432 -34.27 3.56 33.41
CA SER A 432 -33.38 4.23 34.37
C SER A 432 -32.32 5.14 33.72
N GLY A 433 -32.22 5.13 32.39
CA GLY A 433 -31.32 5.98 31.62
C GLY A 433 -31.67 5.97 30.13
N ALA A 434 -31.12 6.90 29.37
CA ALA A 434 -31.37 7.03 27.94
C ALA A 434 -30.49 6.07 27.13
N VAL A 435 -30.83 4.79 27.12
CA VAL A 435 -30.18 3.74 26.32
C VAL A 435 -31.22 3.11 25.39
N ARG A 436 -30.86 2.89 24.12
CA ARG A 436 -31.70 2.20 23.14
C ARG A 436 -30.91 1.10 22.44
N LEU A 437 -31.48 -0.11 22.40
CA LEU A 437 -30.89 -1.24 21.69
C LEU A 437 -30.97 -1.01 20.17
N LEU A 438 -29.92 -1.38 19.44
CA LEU A 438 -29.86 -1.35 17.98
C LEU A 438 -30.61 -2.55 17.40
N THR A 439 -31.94 -2.56 17.48
CA THR A 439 -32.77 -3.63 16.89
C THR A 439 -33.02 -3.46 15.39
N GLU A 440 -32.68 -2.29 14.85
CA GLU A 440 -32.84 -1.94 13.43
C GLU A 440 -31.64 -1.13 12.94
N ARG A 441 -31.36 -1.25 11.65
CA ARG A 441 -30.35 -0.44 10.96
C ARG A 441 -30.68 1.05 11.13
N THR A 442 -29.78 1.81 11.73
CA THR A 442 -30.00 3.21 12.12
C THR A 442 -29.02 4.13 11.41
N ASP A 443 -29.51 5.16 10.73
CA ASP A 443 -28.66 6.17 10.11
C ASP A 443 -27.88 6.96 11.18
N TRP A 444 -26.60 7.22 10.90
CA TRP A 444 -25.68 7.92 11.79
C TRP A 444 -25.02 9.11 11.07
N PRO A 445 -25.82 10.17 10.77
CA PRO A 445 -25.36 11.32 10.02
C PRO A 445 -24.38 12.17 10.83
N ARG A 446 -23.50 12.89 10.13
CA ARG A 446 -22.63 13.90 10.74
C ARG A 446 -23.48 15.00 11.39
N ARG A 447 -23.03 15.46 12.55
CA ARG A 447 -23.64 16.56 13.32
C ARG A 447 -22.60 17.68 13.50
N ALA A 448 -22.96 18.73 14.23
CA ALA A 448 -22.02 19.79 14.60
C ALA A 448 -20.83 19.29 15.44
N ARG A 449 -20.94 18.11 16.06
CA ARG A 449 -19.85 17.42 16.76
C ARG A 449 -19.48 16.11 16.04
N PRO A 450 -18.23 15.65 16.17
CA PRO A 450 -17.81 14.36 15.62
C PRO A 450 -18.65 13.20 16.15
N ARG A 451 -18.91 12.24 15.28
CA ARG A 451 -19.50 10.94 15.63
C ARG A 451 -18.52 10.11 16.42
N ARG A 452 -18.99 9.54 17.54
CA ARG A 452 -18.14 8.81 18.50
C ARG A 452 -18.82 7.55 19.01
N CYS A 453 -18.04 6.52 19.28
CA CYS A 453 -18.55 5.29 19.85
C CYS A 453 -17.57 4.63 20.84
N GLY A 454 -18.12 3.94 21.83
CA GLY A 454 -17.38 3.06 22.73
C GLY A 454 -17.30 1.62 22.21
N VAL A 455 -16.23 0.91 22.53
CA VAL A 455 -16.07 -0.54 22.30
C VAL A 455 -15.63 -1.19 23.61
N SER A 456 -16.40 -2.17 24.08
CA SER A 456 -16.17 -2.89 25.34
C SER A 456 -15.74 -4.34 25.13
N ALA A 457 -14.82 -4.83 25.96
CA ALA A 457 -14.55 -6.25 26.09
C ALA A 457 -14.22 -6.60 27.54
N PHE A 458 -14.96 -7.56 28.10
CA PHE A 458 -14.85 -7.98 29.50
C PHE A 458 -14.48 -9.45 29.53
N SER A 459 -13.41 -9.80 30.25
CA SER A 459 -12.93 -11.17 30.27
C SER A 459 -13.48 -11.95 31.45
N VAL A 460 -13.61 -13.26 31.27
CA VAL A 460 -13.89 -14.20 32.36
C VAL A 460 -12.80 -14.19 33.45
N SER A 461 -11.59 -13.70 33.15
CA SER A 461 -10.54 -13.51 34.16
C SER A 461 -10.70 -12.21 34.97
N GLY A 462 -11.75 -11.42 34.70
CA GLY A 462 -12.02 -10.13 35.35
C GLY A 462 -11.29 -8.94 34.73
N THR A 463 -10.43 -9.13 33.72
CA THR A 463 -9.77 -8.01 33.04
C THR A 463 -10.75 -7.35 32.08
N ASN A 464 -11.02 -6.06 32.29
CA ASN A 464 -11.92 -5.27 31.46
C ASN A 464 -11.14 -4.28 30.61
N ALA A 465 -11.58 -4.06 29.38
CA ALA A 465 -11.07 -3.01 28.51
C ALA A 465 -12.21 -2.22 27.86
N HIS A 466 -12.04 -0.91 27.78
CA HIS A 466 -12.93 -0.02 27.05
C HIS A 466 -12.13 0.98 26.21
N LEU A 467 -12.60 1.25 24.99
CA LEU A 467 -11.96 2.17 24.05
C LEU A 467 -13.00 3.10 23.44
N VAL A 468 -12.65 4.37 23.23
CA VAL A 468 -13.50 5.38 22.57
C VAL A 468 -12.92 5.74 21.20
N LEU A 469 -13.71 5.52 20.15
CA LEU A 469 -13.43 5.87 18.77
C LEU A 469 -14.15 7.17 18.37
N GLU A 470 -13.56 7.90 17.44
CA GLU A 470 -14.09 9.11 16.82
C GLU A 470 -13.91 9.02 15.29
N GLU A 471 -14.83 9.61 14.54
CA GLU A 471 -14.69 9.76 13.09
C GLU A 471 -13.38 10.50 12.71
N PRO A 472 -12.77 10.20 11.55
CA PRO A 472 -11.55 10.89 11.15
C PRO A 472 -11.79 12.41 11.03
N PRO A 473 -10.77 13.25 11.28
CA PRO A 473 -10.87 14.68 11.03
C PRO A 473 -11.32 14.93 9.58
N GLU A 474 -12.14 15.95 9.35
CA GLU A 474 -12.45 16.35 7.98
C GLU A 474 -11.13 16.61 7.26
N ALA A 475 -10.86 15.83 6.21
CA ALA A 475 -9.82 16.17 5.28
C ALA A 475 -10.18 17.56 4.77
N GLY A 476 -9.37 18.57 5.09
CA GLY A 476 -9.62 19.93 4.62
C GLY A 476 -9.97 19.85 3.14
N GLU A 477 -11.15 20.34 2.77
CA GLU A 477 -11.63 20.24 1.39
C GLU A 477 -10.50 20.72 0.47
N PRO A 478 -9.94 19.87 -0.41
CA PRO A 478 -9.32 20.44 -1.60
C PRO A 478 -10.47 21.15 -2.30
N ALA A 479 -10.36 22.47 -2.42
CA ALA A 479 -11.40 23.36 -2.95
C ALA A 479 -12.24 22.62 -4.00
N ALA A 480 -13.51 22.33 -3.68
CA ALA A 480 -14.41 21.54 -4.51
C ALA A 480 -14.82 22.24 -5.81
N GLY A 481 -14.03 23.21 -6.28
CA GLY A 481 -14.17 23.90 -7.55
C GLY A 481 -12.91 23.78 -8.40
N ALA A 482 -12.60 22.60 -8.92
CA ALA A 482 -11.69 22.43 -10.07
C ALA A 482 -11.72 21.04 -10.76
N ARG A 483 -12.42 20.03 -10.22
CA ARG A 483 -12.54 18.70 -10.85
C ARG A 483 -13.93 18.42 -11.42
N ALA A 484 -14.60 19.46 -11.94
CA ALA A 484 -15.64 19.20 -12.92
C ALA A 484 -14.98 18.46 -14.09
N ALA A 485 -15.52 17.29 -14.45
CA ALA A 485 -15.25 16.69 -15.74
C ALA A 485 -15.39 17.81 -16.78
N SER A 486 -14.28 18.22 -17.37
CA SER A 486 -14.34 19.10 -18.52
C SER A 486 -15.19 18.37 -19.55
N ALA A 487 -16.42 18.85 -19.78
CA ALA A 487 -17.13 18.60 -21.01
C ALA A 487 -16.14 18.84 -22.18
N PRO A 488 -16.23 18.12 -23.30
CA PRO A 488 -15.35 18.33 -24.43
C PRO A 488 -15.54 19.77 -24.93
N GLY A 489 -14.66 20.66 -24.49
CA GLY A 489 -14.59 22.02 -24.96
C GLY A 489 -14.04 21.98 -26.37
N ASP A 490 -14.81 22.52 -27.30
CA ASP A 490 -14.47 22.65 -28.71
C ASP A 490 -13.07 23.25 -28.90
N GLY A 491 -12.26 22.62 -29.77
CA GLY A 491 -11.36 23.36 -30.64
C GLY A 491 -9.85 23.18 -30.51
N VAL A 492 -9.29 22.58 -29.45
CA VAL A 492 -7.83 22.31 -29.37
C VAL A 492 -7.58 20.81 -29.26
N ARG A 493 -7.36 20.14 -30.39
CA ARG A 493 -6.99 18.71 -30.44
C ARG A 493 -5.61 18.52 -29.79
N ARG A 494 -5.61 18.16 -28.50
CA ARG A 494 -4.45 17.64 -27.77
C ARG A 494 -3.91 16.39 -28.50
N GLY A 495 -2.59 16.20 -28.52
CA GLY A 495 -1.94 14.99 -29.04
C GLY A 495 -2.42 13.71 -28.33
N PRO A 496 -1.90 12.52 -28.71
CA PRO A 496 -2.33 11.26 -28.12
C PRO A 496 -2.17 11.27 -26.59
N ALA A 497 -3.17 10.75 -25.88
CA ALA A 497 -3.20 10.78 -24.44
C ALA A 497 -2.00 10.02 -23.81
N PRO A 498 -1.44 10.55 -22.71
CA PRO A 498 -0.25 10.01 -22.07
C PRO A 498 -0.48 8.59 -21.51
N LEU A 499 0.45 7.66 -21.74
CA LEU A 499 0.37 6.32 -21.14
C LEU A 499 0.62 6.39 -19.63
N VAL A 500 -0.33 5.87 -18.84
CA VAL A 500 -0.20 5.71 -17.39
C VAL A 500 0.27 4.28 -17.09
N PRO A 501 1.33 4.09 -16.26
CA PRO A 501 1.78 2.77 -15.87
C PRO A 501 1.03 2.25 -14.64
N TRP A 502 0.38 1.09 -14.77
CA TRP A 502 -0.05 0.26 -13.65
C TRP A 502 0.95 -0.87 -13.46
N VAL A 503 1.71 -0.79 -12.37
CA VAL A 503 2.82 -1.70 -12.07
C VAL A 503 2.35 -2.75 -11.07
N LEU A 504 2.43 -4.02 -11.45
CA LEU A 504 2.04 -5.15 -10.63
C LEU A 504 3.24 -6.07 -10.43
N SER A 505 3.32 -6.69 -9.26
CA SER A 505 4.33 -7.71 -9.01
C SER A 505 3.88 -8.71 -7.95
N ALA A 506 4.37 -9.95 -8.07
CA ALA A 506 4.11 -10.99 -7.10
C ALA A 506 5.25 -12.01 -6.99
N ARG A 507 5.23 -12.85 -5.94
CA ARG A 507 6.20 -13.95 -5.74
C ARG A 507 6.06 -15.07 -6.77
N GLY A 508 4.90 -15.19 -7.41
CA GLY A 508 4.59 -16.25 -8.36
C GLY A 508 3.65 -15.78 -9.47
N ALA A 509 3.67 -16.48 -10.60
CA ALA A 509 2.82 -16.15 -11.76
C ALA A 509 1.32 -16.22 -11.44
N ALA A 510 0.88 -17.19 -10.62
CA ALA A 510 -0.52 -17.30 -10.21
C ALA A 510 -0.97 -16.12 -9.34
N ALA A 511 -0.12 -15.70 -8.40
CA ALA A 511 -0.35 -14.51 -7.57
C ALA A 511 -0.43 -13.24 -8.41
N LEU A 512 0.44 -13.08 -9.41
CA LEU A 512 0.42 -11.92 -10.30
C LEU A 512 -0.91 -11.82 -11.09
N ARG A 513 -1.42 -12.96 -11.57
CA ARG A 513 -2.73 -13.01 -12.24
C ARG A 513 -3.88 -12.73 -11.28
N ALA A 514 -3.82 -13.25 -10.06
CA ALA A 514 -4.80 -12.96 -9.03
C ALA A 514 -4.81 -11.48 -8.62
N GLN A 515 -3.63 -10.83 -8.61
CA GLN A 515 -3.50 -9.41 -8.30
C GLN A 515 -4.14 -8.56 -9.40
N ALA A 516 -3.95 -8.95 -10.67
CA ALA A 516 -4.59 -8.31 -11.80
C ALA A 516 -6.13 -8.40 -11.72
N ARG A 517 -6.68 -9.58 -11.37
CA ARG A 517 -8.13 -9.76 -11.14
C ARG A 517 -8.65 -8.87 -10.02
N ALA A 518 -8.02 -8.93 -8.85
CA ALA A 518 -8.46 -8.14 -7.69
C ALA A 518 -8.42 -6.63 -7.99
N LEU A 519 -7.42 -6.17 -8.73
CA LEU A 519 -7.34 -4.77 -9.16
C LEU A 519 -8.44 -4.44 -10.18
N SER A 520 -8.67 -5.30 -11.18
CA SER A 520 -9.74 -5.11 -12.17
C SER A 520 -11.11 -5.00 -11.49
N ASP A 521 -11.41 -5.87 -10.53
CA ASP A 521 -12.65 -5.85 -9.74
C ASP A 521 -12.80 -4.54 -8.95
N ARG A 522 -11.73 -4.11 -8.25
CA ARG A 522 -11.73 -2.87 -7.46
C ARG A 522 -11.95 -1.63 -8.31
N VAL A 523 -11.29 -1.56 -9.46
CA VAL A 523 -11.42 -0.45 -10.40
C VAL A 523 -12.83 -0.48 -11.01
N THR A 524 -13.36 -1.65 -11.37
CA THR A 524 -14.72 -1.75 -11.92
C THR A 524 -15.80 -1.33 -10.91
N ALA A 525 -15.63 -1.69 -9.64
CA ALA A 525 -16.56 -1.35 -8.57
C ALA A 525 -16.62 0.15 -8.23
N ASP A 526 -15.63 0.95 -8.63
CA ASP A 526 -15.55 2.38 -8.30
C ASP A 526 -15.06 3.21 -9.49
N PRO A 527 -15.99 3.61 -10.38
CA PRO A 527 -15.70 4.43 -11.55
C PRO A 527 -15.06 5.78 -11.22
N ALA A 528 -15.15 6.27 -9.98
CA ALA A 528 -14.62 7.56 -9.56
C ALA A 528 -13.10 7.56 -9.29
N LEU A 529 -12.46 6.38 -9.24
CA LEU A 529 -11.00 6.30 -9.09
C LEU A 529 -10.30 6.83 -10.34
N ASP A 530 -9.37 7.75 -10.16
CA ASP A 530 -8.51 8.27 -11.23
C ASP A 530 -7.43 7.23 -11.60
N PRO A 531 -7.25 6.87 -12.88
CA PRO A 531 -6.18 5.98 -13.31
C PRO A 531 -4.77 6.40 -12.88
N ALA A 532 -4.49 7.70 -12.79
CA ALA A 532 -3.21 8.22 -12.33
C ALA A 532 -3.01 8.01 -10.82
N ASP A 533 -4.06 8.20 -10.01
CA ASP A 533 -4.04 7.91 -8.56
C ASP A 533 -3.78 6.41 -8.31
N ILE A 534 -4.39 5.52 -9.12
CA ILE A 534 -4.16 4.07 -9.06
C ILE A 534 -2.71 3.73 -9.41
N GLY A 535 -2.20 4.24 -10.53
CA GLY A 535 -0.82 3.99 -10.98
C GLY A 535 0.20 4.50 -9.95
N TRP A 536 -0.03 5.69 -9.40
CA TRP A 536 0.79 6.26 -8.33
C TRP A 536 0.79 5.38 -7.09
N SER A 537 -0.38 4.89 -6.68
CA SER A 537 -0.53 4.04 -5.51
C SER A 537 0.19 2.71 -5.69
N LEU A 538 0.07 2.07 -6.87
CA LEU A 538 0.79 0.84 -7.21
C LEU A 538 2.30 1.05 -7.15
N ALA A 539 2.79 2.19 -7.66
CA ALA A 539 4.21 2.52 -7.71
C ALA A 539 4.84 2.83 -6.34
N THR A 540 4.07 3.39 -5.40
CA THR A 540 4.63 3.99 -4.17
C THR A 540 4.26 3.26 -2.89
N THR A 541 3.24 2.40 -2.92
CA THR A 541 2.65 1.79 -1.73
C THR A 541 2.70 0.25 -1.71
N ARG A 542 3.36 -0.37 -2.69
CA ARG A 542 3.44 -1.83 -2.84
C ARG A 542 4.89 -2.30 -2.97
N SER A 543 5.18 -3.45 -2.37
CA SER A 543 6.42 -4.17 -2.56
C SER A 543 6.63 -4.55 -4.03
N VAL A 544 7.87 -4.49 -4.50
CA VAL A 544 8.26 -5.01 -5.82
C VAL A 544 8.82 -6.42 -5.67
N PHE A 545 8.14 -7.39 -6.28
CA PHE A 545 8.51 -8.82 -6.29
C PHE A 545 9.11 -9.27 -7.64
N GLU A 546 9.41 -10.56 -7.75
CA GLU A 546 10.18 -11.18 -8.83
C GLU A 546 9.36 -11.42 -10.10
N HIS A 547 8.06 -11.73 -10.01
CA HIS A 547 7.20 -11.76 -11.20
C HIS A 547 6.59 -10.38 -11.39
N ARG A 548 6.83 -9.75 -12.54
CA ARG A 548 6.47 -8.35 -12.77
C ARG A 548 5.62 -8.21 -14.02
N ALA A 549 4.63 -7.32 -13.95
CA ALA A 549 3.87 -6.88 -15.11
C ALA A 549 3.58 -5.38 -15.03
N ILE A 550 3.52 -4.75 -16.19
CA ILE A 550 3.19 -3.35 -16.34
C ILE A 550 2.09 -3.27 -17.40
N VAL A 551 0.96 -2.68 -17.03
CA VAL A 551 -0.09 -2.32 -17.98
C VAL A 551 0.04 -0.84 -18.28
N LEU A 552 0.28 -0.51 -19.55
CA LEU A 552 0.35 0.84 -20.08
C LEU A 552 -0.93 1.11 -20.88
N GLY A 553 -1.67 2.14 -20.50
CA GLY A 553 -2.88 2.55 -21.20
C GLY A 553 -3.06 4.05 -21.16
N ALA A 554 -3.71 4.60 -22.19
CA ALA A 554 -3.98 6.03 -22.31
C ALA A 554 -5.26 6.44 -21.56
N ASP A 555 -6.16 5.48 -21.36
CA ASP A 555 -7.39 5.65 -20.61
C ASP A 555 -7.71 4.43 -19.74
N ARG A 556 -8.80 4.53 -18.98
CA ARG A 556 -9.26 3.47 -18.07
C ARG A 556 -9.61 2.17 -18.79
N ALA A 557 -10.21 2.24 -19.99
CA ALA A 557 -10.68 1.07 -20.70
C ALA A 557 -9.49 0.24 -21.21
N ASP A 558 -8.48 0.90 -21.76
CA ASP A 558 -7.22 0.27 -22.18
C ASP A 558 -6.51 -0.42 -21.01
N LEU A 559 -6.48 0.25 -19.84
CA LEU A 559 -5.86 -0.27 -18.63
C LEU A 559 -6.60 -1.49 -18.07
N LEU A 560 -7.94 -1.46 -18.04
CA LEU A 560 -8.76 -2.61 -17.64
C LEU A 560 -8.58 -3.80 -18.60
N ALA A 561 -8.60 -3.57 -19.91
CA ALA A 561 -8.37 -4.61 -20.91
C ALA A 561 -6.98 -5.27 -20.75
N GLY A 562 -5.95 -4.47 -20.42
CA GLY A 562 -4.63 -4.99 -20.11
C GLY A 562 -4.55 -5.80 -18.81
N LEU A 563 -5.29 -5.41 -17.76
CA LEU A 563 -5.42 -6.21 -16.54
C LEU A 563 -6.15 -7.53 -16.79
N ASP A 564 -7.23 -7.51 -17.56
CA ASP A 564 -8.00 -8.70 -17.89
C ASP A 564 -7.17 -9.67 -18.74
N ALA A 565 -6.38 -9.16 -19.68
CA ALA A 565 -5.42 -9.95 -20.44
C ALA A 565 -4.36 -10.58 -19.53
N LEU A 566 -3.80 -9.81 -18.58
CA LEU A 566 -2.84 -10.32 -17.60
C LEU A 566 -3.47 -11.43 -16.74
N ALA A 567 -4.69 -11.21 -16.24
CA ALA A 567 -5.45 -12.17 -15.44
C ALA A 567 -5.72 -13.48 -16.20
N ALA A 568 -6.08 -13.39 -17.48
CA ALA A 568 -6.31 -14.53 -18.38
C ALA A 568 -5.02 -15.21 -18.84
N GLY A 569 -3.86 -14.55 -18.67
CA GLY A 569 -2.58 -15.01 -19.23
C GLY A 569 -2.42 -14.72 -20.73
N ALA A 570 -3.33 -13.95 -21.32
CA ALA A 570 -3.33 -13.53 -22.72
C ALA A 570 -2.30 -12.42 -23.00
N GLU A 571 -2.10 -12.12 -24.29
CA GLU A 571 -1.28 -10.98 -24.74
C GLU A 571 -2.15 -9.73 -24.93
N HIS A 572 -1.56 -8.56 -24.72
CA HIS A 572 -2.21 -7.27 -24.97
C HIS A 572 -1.14 -6.23 -25.37
N PRO A 573 -1.40 -5.31 -26.34
CA PRO A 573 -0.40 -4.33 -26.80
C PRO A 573 0.12 -3.38 -25.72
N GLY A 574 -0.68 -3.13 -24.68
CA GLY A 574 -0.32 -2.34 -23.51
C GLY A 574 0.30 -3.14 -22.36
N LEU A 575 0.34 -4.48 -22.45
CA LEU A 575 0.85 -5.34 -21.39
C LEU A 575 2.31 -5.73 -21.65
N ILE A 576 3.18 -5.45 -20.69
CA ILE A 576 4.58 -5.89 -20.67
C ILE A 576 4.77 -6.72 -19.40
N ARG A 577 5.33 -7.93 -19.50
CA ARG A 577 5.54 -8.82 -18.36
C ARG A 577 6.89 -9.52 -18.42
N SER A 578 7.38 -9.96 -17.26
CA SER A 578 8.60 -10.75 -17.16
C SER A 578 8.37 -12.20 -17.63
N ASP A 579 9.39 -12.79 -18.25
CA ASP A 579 9.41 -14.23 -18.57
C ASP A 579 9.81 -15.01 -17.31
N GLY A 580 8.87 -15.14 -16.38
CA GLY A 580 9.09 -15.79 -15.09
C GLY A 580 9.63 -14.86 -14.01
N ALA A 581 10.27 -15.43 -12.99
CA ALA A 581 10.84 -14.70 -11.87
C ALA A 581 12.13 -13.99 -12.31
N VAL A 582 12.22 -12.67 -12.09
CA VAL A 582 13.41 -11.88 -12.36
C VAL A 582 14.15 -11.53 -11.07
N ARG A 583 15.49 -11.49 -11.16
CA ARG A 583 16.34 -11.04 -10.06
C ARG A 583 16.44 -9.51 -10.11
N THR A 584 16.32 -8.87 -8.95
CA THR A 584 16.62 -7.44 -8.80
C THR A 584 18.09 -7.16 -9.03
N GLY A 585 18.39 -6.16 -9.84
CA GLY A 585 19.76 -5.77 -10.19
C GLY A 585 20.23 -6.51 -11.44
N LEU A 586 19.87 -5.97 -12.61
CA LEU A 586 20.45 -6.40 -13.88
C LEU A 586 21.89 -5.91 -14.02
N GLY A 587 22.61 -6.54 -14.96
CA GLY A 587 23.94 -6.10 -15.39
C GLY A 587 23.94 -4.69 -15.99
N THR A 588 25.12 -4.28 -16.45
CA THR A 588 25.46 -2.97 -17.01
C THR A 588 24.38 -2.43 -17.98
N ILE A 589 23.88 -1.23 -17.72
CA ILE A 589 23.01 -0.46 -18.61
C ILE A 589 23.88 0.46 -19.45
N ALA A 590 23.67 0.44 -20.77
CA ALA A 590 24.34 1.31 -21.72
C ALA A 590 23.34 2.33 -22.31
N LEU A 591 23.71 3.62 -22.31
CA LEU A 591 23.00 4.65 -23.07
C LEU A 591 23.70 4.88 -24.40
N VAL A 592 22.94 4.93 -25.48
CA VAL A 592 23.45 5.18 -26.83
C VAL A 592 23.00 6.57 -27.26
N PHE A 593 23.94 7.43 -27.64
CA PHE A 593 23.69 8.78 -28.10
C PHE A 593 23.92 8.85 -29.62
N ASN A 594 22.84 8.80 -30.41
CA ASN A 594 22.85 8.80 -31.89
C ASN A 594 22.36 10.13 -32.49
N GLY A 595 22.58 10.30 -33.81
CA GLY A 595 22.14 11.44 -34.62
C GLY A 595 20.65 11.50 -34.98
N ASP A 596 20.23 12.70 -35.40
CA ASP A 596 18.96 13.11 -36.04
C ASP A 596 17.67 13.23 -35.21
N ALA A 597 17.71 13.83 -34.02
CA ALA A 597 16.49 14.47 -33.48
C ALA A 597 16.02 15.68 -34.34
N ALA A 598 16.85 16.13 -35.29
CA ALA A 598 16.71 17.34 -36.07
C ALA A 598 15.70 17.26 -37.23
N GLU A 599 15.42 16.08 -37.79
CA GLU A 599 14.47 15.97 -38.92
C GLU A 599 13.01 15.72 -38.49
N THR A 600 12.72 15.49 -37.20
CA THR A 600 11.33 15.28 -36.74
C THR A 600 10.56 16.55 -36.39
N GLY A 601 11.10 17.75 -36.67
CA GLY A 601 10.35 19.00 -36.50
C GLY A 601 9.88 19.21 -35.07
N ASP A 602 10.83 19.49 -34.16
CA ASP A 602 10.54 19.78 -32.74
C ASP A 602 9.88 21.18 -32.64
N THR A 603 8.66 21.30 -33.17
CA THR A 603 7.91 22.55 -33.24
C THR A 603 7.27 22.80 -31.89
N TRP A 604 7.60 23.92 -31.25
CA TRP A 604 7.01 24.34 -29.97
C TRP A 604 5.64 24.99 -30.15
N GLU A 605 5.14 25.08 -31.39
CA GLU A 605 3.88 25.72 -31.76
C GLU A 605 2.81 24.71 -32.18
N THR A 606 1.55 25.07 -31.93
CA THR A 606 0.36 24.50 -32.60
C THR A 606 -0.20 25.54 -33.55
N GLY A 607 -0.02 25.38 -34.86
CA GLY A 607 -0.43 26.40 -35.84
C GLY A 607 -0.53 25.87 -37.27
N GLU A 608 -1.45 26.46 -38.04
CA GLU A 608 -1.61 26.22 -39.49
C GLU A 608 -0.39 26.74 -40.25
N ALA A 609 0.09 25.97 -41.23
CA ALA A 609 1.27 26.32 -42.00
C ALA A 609 1.03 27.58 -42.87
N ALA A 610 2.01 28.49 -42.89
CA ALA A 610 2.02 29.66 -43.76
C ALA A 610 2.05 29.25 -45.25
N GLU A 611 1.19 29.88 -46.06
CA GLU A 611 1.21 29.78 -47.51
C GLU A 611 2.50 30.36 -48.07
N THR A 612 3.32 29.55 -48.72
CA THR A 612 4.34 30.02 -49.66
C THR A 612 4.09 29.38 -51.01
N GLY A 613 3.56 30.20 -51.93
CA GLY A 613 3.50 29.85 -53.34
C GLY A 613 4.86 30.02 -53.99
N GLU A 614 5.23 29.07 -54.84
CA GLU A 614 5.71 29.37 -56.19
C GLU A 614 5.63 28.12 -57.06
N ALA A 615 5.06 28.31 -58.24
CA ALA A 615 4.77 27.28 -59.21
C ALA A 615 6.03 26.86 -60.00
N ALA A 616 6.18 25.57 -60.22
CA ALA A 616 6.97 25.03 -61.33
C ALA A 616 6.34 23.73 -61.85
N GLU A 617 5.68 23.87 -63.01
CA GLU A 617 5.38 22.86 -64.04
C GLU A 617 6.61 21.94 -64.30
N THR A 618 6.56 20.66 -64.69
CA THR A 618 5.60 19.78 -65.39
C THR A 618 6.15 18.34 -65.31
N GLY A 619 5.29 17.30 -65.36
CA GLY A 619 5.72 15.93 -65.65
C GLY A 619 4.76 14.83 -65.16
N ASP A 620 4.04 14.22 -66.09
CA ASP A 620 3.00 13.19 -65.95
C ASP A 620 3.33 11.99 -65.02
N VAL A 621 2.45 11.73 -64.04
CA VAL A 621 2.23 10.42 -63.40
C VAL A 621 0.71 10.24 -63.14
N PRO A 622 0.11 9.04 -63.34
CA PRO A 622 -1.34 8.86 -63.30
C PRO A 622 -1.92 8.93 -61.87
N ALA A 623 -3.10 9.51 -61.76
CA ALA A 623 -3.83 9.83 -60.53
C ALA A 623 -4.02 8.63 -59.56
N GLY A 624 -3.34 8.71 -58.41
CA GLY A 624 -3.82 8.13 -57.15
C GLY A 624 -4.62 9.18 -56.38
N ASP A 625 -5.61 8.75 -55.60
CA ASP A 625 -6.50 9.62 -54.83
C ASP A 625 -5.73 10.70 -54.04
N PRO A 626 -6.17 11.98 -54.05
CA PRO A 626 -5.47 13.04 -53.36
C PRO A 626 -5.49 12.79 -51.85
N VAL A 627 -4.32 12.55 -51.27
CA VAL A 627 -4.11 12.65 -49.82
C VAL A 627 -4.43 14.10 -49.42
N PRO A 628 -5.30 14.35 -48.42
CA PRO A 628 -5.57 15.72 -48.02
C PRO A 628 -4.28 16.36 -47.49
N ALA A 629 -3.78 17.36 -48.21
CA ALA A 629 -2.89 18.37 -47.65
C ALA A 629 -3.64 19.07 -46.51
N HIS A 630 -2.91 19.54 -45.50
CA HIS A 630 -3.41 20.10 -44.22
C HIS A 630 -3.50 19.07 -43.08
N ARG A 631 -2.34 18.67 -42.54
CA ARG A 631 -2.22 18.25 -41.13
C ARG A 631 -1.72 19.44 -40.31
N PRO A 632 -2.39 19.83 -39.21
CA PRO A 632 -1.81 20.77 -38.25
C PRO A 632 -0.48 20.22 -37.71
N ARG A 633 0.53 21.09 -37.57
CA ARG A 633 1.83 20.72 -36.97
C ARG A 633 1.60 20.32 -35.51
N GLN A 634 2.06 19.12 -35.14
CA GLN A 634 2.00 18.65 -33.75
C GLN A 634 3.18 19.17 -32.95
N PRO A 635 3.01 19.43 -31.64
CA PRO A 635 4.14 19.79 -30.80
C PRO A 635 5.20 18.69 -30.83
N GLY A 636 6.45 19.13 -30.89
CA GLY A 636 7.61 18.25 -30.91
C GLY A 636 7.79 17.43 -29.63
N PRO A 637 8.56 16.32 -29.67
CA PRO A 637 8.85 15.50 -28.50
C PRO A 637 9.43 16.25 -27.30
N GLY A 638 10.22 17.31 -27.50
CA GLY A 638 10.74 18.13 -26.41
C GLY A 638 9.65 18.91 -25.66
N ALA A 639 8.68 19.45 -26.40
CA ALA A 639 7.54 20.19 -25.84
C ALA A 639 6.57 19.28 -25.08
N GLU A 640 6.32 18.07 -25.61
CA GLU A 640 5.51 17.06 -24.93
C GLU A 640 6.10 16.68 -23.57
N LEU A 641 7.41 16.40 -23.52
CA LEU A 641 8.11 16.01 -22.31
C LEU A 641 8.18 17.15 -21.29
N HIS A 642 8.41 18.39 -21.76
CA HIS A 642 8.44 19.60 -20.94
C HIS A 642 7.11 19.83 -20.21
N ALA A 643 6.00 19.78 -20.94
CA ALA A 643 4.68 19.95 -20.34
C ALA A 643 4.32 18.85 -19.33
N ARG A 644 4.90 17.65 -19.46
CA ARG A 644 4.49 16.44 -18.73
C ARG A 644 5.36 16.09 -17.53
N TYR A 645 6.67 16.29 -17.62
CA TYR A 645 7.61 15.82 -16.61
C TYR A 645 8.36 17.01 -16.01
N PRO A 646 8.03 17.44 -14.77
CA PRO A 646 8.70 18.57 -14.12
C PRO A 646 10.22 18.43 -14.04
N VAL A 647 10.73 17.19 -13.89
CA VAL A 647 12.17 16.89 -13.90
C VAL A 647 12.80 17.19 -15.26
N PHE A 648 12.12 16.79 -16.35
CA PHE A 648 12.57 17.10 -17.69
C PHE A 648 12.50 18.61 -17.95
N ALA A 649 11.39 19.25 -17.56
CA ALA A 649 11.20 20.67 -17.71
C ALA A 649 12.34 21.45 -17.04
N ALA A 650 12.59 21.23 -15.75
CA ALA A 650 13.65 21.89 -15.01
C ALA A 650 15.04 21.73 -15.67
N ALA A 651 15.35 20.54 -16.17
CA ALA A 651 16.61 20.27 -16.87
C ALA A 651 16.69 20.99 -18.24
N PHE A 652 15.58 21.03 -18.98
CA PHE A 652 15.50 21.77 -20.23
C PHE A 652 15.64 23.28 -19.98
N ASP A 653 14.95 23.83 -18.97
CA ASP A 653 15.03 25.22 -18.54
C ASP A 653 16.46 25.62 -18.12
N GLU A 654 17.16 24.74 -17.41
CA GLU A 654 18.57 24.93 -17.03
C GLU A 654 19.46 25.09 -18.28
N VAL A 655 19.33 24.17 -19.24
CA VAL A 655 20.10 24.21 -20.49
C VAL A 655 19.73 25.44 -21.33
N ALA A 656 18.45 25.77 -21.44
CA ALA A 656 17.98 26.97 -22.12
C ALA A 656 18.60 28.23 -21.50
N GLY A 657 18.57 28.36 -20.17
CA GLY A 657 19.16 29.50 -19.47
C GLY A 657 20.67 29.65 -19.67
N LEU A 658 21.41 28.52 -19.79
CA LEU A 658 22.84 28.54 -20.09
C LEU A 658 23.14 28.95 -21.54
N LEU A 659 22.30 28.56 -22.49
CA LEU A 659 22.50 28.81 -23.93
C LEU A 659 21.96 30.16 -24.38
N ASP A 660 20.87 30.66 -23.78
CA ASP A 660 20.25 31.94 -24.12
C ASP A 660 21.20 33.13 -23.88
N ALA A 661 22.22 32.95 -23.03
CA ALA A 661 23.27 33.95 -22.81
C ALA A 661 24.29 34.03 -23.97
N GLU A 662 24.42 32.96 -24.77
CA GLU A 662 25.47 32.79 -25.78
C GLU A 662 24.91 32.73 -27.21
N LEU A 663 23.65 32.32 -27.39
CA LEU A 663 22.97 32.23 -28.69
C LEU A 663 22.41 33.57 -29.15
N LYS A 664 22.32 33.77 -30.48
CA LYS A 664 21.74 34.98 -31.09
C LYS A 664 20.24 35.15 -30.84
N HIS A 665 19.53 34.04 -30.63
CA HIS A 665 18.10 33.98 -30.34
C HIS A 665 17.86 33.02 -29.18
N PRO A 666 16.83 33.23 -28.35
CA PRO A 666 16.49 32.29 -27.28
C PRO A 666 16.19 30.89 -27.83
N LEU A 667 16.52 29.85 -27.07
CA LEU A 667 16.31 28.45 -27.43
C LEU A 667 14.81 28.12 -27.56
N ARG A 668 13.98 28.80 -26.76
CA ARG A 668 12.52 28.85 -26.86
C ARG A 668 12.12 29.99 -27.80
N PRO A 669 11.61 29.75 -29.01
CA PRO A 669 11.20 30.84 -29.86
C PRO A 669 10.03 31.61 -29.22
N ALA A 670 10.11 32.94 -29.24
CA ALA A 670 8.91 33.76 -29.25
C ALA A 670 8.30 33.64 -30.65
N ALA A 671 6.98 33.38 -30.72
CA ALA A 671 6.25 33.09 -31.95
C ALA A 671 6.52 34.10 -33.09
N GLU A 672 7.30 33.71 -34.10
CA GLU A 672 7.27 34.32 -35.43
C GLU A 672 7.31 33.20 -36.50
N PRO A 673 6.20 32.94 -37.20
CA PRO A 673 6.15 31.93 -38.26
C PRO A 673 7.01 32.33 -39.45
N GLY A 674 7.97 31.48 -39.84
CA GLY A 674 8.63 31.56 -41.16
C GLY A 674 10.15 31.76 -41.18
N LEU A 675 10.85 31.85 -40.04
CA LEU A 675 12.32 31.85 -40.04
C LEU A 675 12.88 30.43 -40.21
N PRO A 676 13.90 30.20 -41.08
CA PRO A 676 14.67 28.97 -41.09
C PRO A 676 15.39 28.80 -39.76
N GLU A 677 15.29 27.63 -39.12
CA GLU A 677 16.04 27.36 -37.89
C GLU A 677 17.53 27.23 -38.21
N ASP A 678 18.35 28.02 -37.51
CA ASP A 678 19.81 27.91 -37.54
C ASP A 678 20.23 26.49 -37.09
N PRO A 679 21.11 25.77 -37.81
CA PRO A 679 21.64 24.46 -37.41
C PRO A 679 22.13 24.41 -35.95
N VAL A 680 22.67 25.52 -35.45
CA VAL A 680 23.09 25.64 -34.04
C VAL A 680 21.90 25.52 -33.08
N HIS A 681 20.77 26.17 -33.36
CA HIS A 681 19.55 26.07 -32.55
C HIS A 681 18.95 24.67 -32.56
N THR A 682 18.95 24.01 -33.72
CA THR A 682 18.44 22.64 -33.86
C THR A 682 19.25 21.66 -33.01
N ARG A 683 20.59 21.73 -33.05
CA ARG A 683 21.45 20.90 -32.19
C ARG A 683 21.34 21.30 -30.72
N ALA A 684 21.23 22.58 -30.40
CA ALA A 684 21.01 23.08 -29.05
C ALA A 684 19.73 22.50 -28.41
N ARG A 685 18.62 22.46 -29.16
CA ARG A 685 17.38 21.82 -28.69
C ARG A 685 17.54 20.32 -28.53
N ALA A 686 18.15 19.65 -29.51
CA ALA A 686 18.42 18.22 -29.42
C ALA A 686 19.33 17.86 -28.23
N PHE A 687 20.29 18.72 -27.89
CA PHE A 687 21.12 18.60 -26.69
C PHE A 687 20.28 18.78 -25.42
N ALA A 688 19.46 19.83 -25.33
CA ALA A 688 18.58 20.09 -24.20
C ALA A 688 17.60 18.92 -23.94
N VAL A 689 17.01 18.35 -24.99
CA VAL A 689 16.15 17.16 -24.90
C VAL A 689 16.91 15.95 -24.35
N ARG A 690 18.14 15.69 -24.83
CA ARG A 690 18.97 14.58 -24.33
C ARG A 690 19.35 14.75 -22.86
N ILE A 691 19.68 15.98 -22.43
CA ILE A 691 19.95 16.27 -21.01
C ILE A 691 18.68 16.11 -20.17
N GLY A 692 17.53 16.58 -20.65
CA GLY A 692 16.24 16.37 -20.01
C GLY A 692 15.90 14.88 -19.83
N LEU A 693 16.09 14.07 -20.86
CA LEU A 693 15.91 12.62 -20.80
C LEU A 693 16.90 11.96 -19.84
N LEU A 694 18.17 12.36 -19.85
CA LEU A 694 19.19 11.86 -18.92
C LEU A 694 18.79 12.12 -17.47
N ARG A 695 18.31 13.33 -17.16
CA ARG A 695 17.83 13.69 -15.83
C ARG A 695 16.57 12.94 -15.43
N LEU A 696 15.65 12.73 -16.37
CA LEU A 696 14.43 11.96 -16.14
C LEU A 696 14.73 10.47 -15.88
N LEU A 697 15.65 9.87 -16.64
CA LEU A 697 16.14 8.51 -16.40
C LEU A 697 16.81 8.39 -15.03
N ALA A 698 17.67 9.35 -14.68
CA ALA A 698 18.30 9.39 -13.37
C ALA A 698 17.28 9.53 -12.23
N ALA A 699 16.24 10.36 -12.39
CA ALA A 699 15.14 10.47 -11.44
C ALA A 699 14.31 9.19 -11.34
N ALA A 700 14.21 8.43 -12.43
CA ALA A 700 13.63 7.09 -12.45
C ALA A 700 14.56 6.00 -11.89
N GLY A 701 15.76 6.36 -11.39
CA GLY A 701 16.75 5.43 -10.83
C GLY A 701 17.57 4.67 -11.88
N VAL A 702 17.50 5.05 -13.15
CA VAL A 702 18.26 4.45 -14.25
C VAL A 702 19.57 5.21 -14.42
N HIS A 703 20.67 4.59 -14.01
CA HIS A 703 22.03 5.15 -14.16
C HIS A 703 22.85 4.27 -15.12
N PRO A 704 23.43 4.83 -16.19
CA PRO A 704 24.32 4.08 -17.06
C PRO A 704 25.63 3.71 -16.38
N GLN A 705 26.16 2.55 -16.76
CA GLN A 705 27.55 2.16 -16.51
C GLN A 705 28.42 2.35 -17.76
N VAL A 706 27.78 2.41 -18.94
CA VAL A 706 28.41 2.68 -20.23
C VAL A 706 27.63 3.74 -21.00
N VAL A 707 28.33 4.62 -21.71
CA VAL A 707 27.76 5.45 -22.77
C VAL A 707 28.41 5.12 -24.10
N ILE A 708 27.60 4.97 -25.13
CA ILE A 708 28.02 4.78 -26.52
C ILE A 708 27.76 6.09 -27.24
N CYS A 709 28.80 6.61 -27.88
CA CYS A 709 28.85 7.99 -28.36
C CYS A 709 29.05 8.03 -29.88
N TYR A 710 28.07 8.55 -30.62
CA TYR A 710 28.24 8.98 -32.01
C TYR A 710 28.47 10.51 -32.07
N PRO A 711 29.10 11.05 -33.12
CA PRO A 711 29.48 12.47 -33.20
C PRO A 711 28.33 13.43 -32.90
N GLU A 712 27.12 13.17 -33.41
CA GLU A 712 25.97 14.07 -33.25
C GLU A 712 25.42 14.10 -31.80
N GLY A 713 25.73 13.07 -31.01
CA GLY A 713 25.34 12.92 -29.61
C GLY A 713 26.48 13.15 -28.62
N ALA A 714 27.69 13.45 -29.11
CA ALA A 714 28.91 13.35 -28.33
C ALA A 714 29.01 14.30 -27.14
N LEU A 715 28.45 15.52 -27.24
CA LEU A 715 28.41 16.47 -26.13
C LEU A 715 27.54 15.95 -24.98
N ALA A 716 26.35 15.42 -25.29
CA ALA A 716 25.47 14.85 -24.28
C ALA A 716 26.09 13.58 -23.65
N ALA A 717 26.79 12.77 -24.45
CA ALA A 717 27.53 11.61 -23.97
C ALA A 717 28.69 12.00 -23.04
N ALA A 718 29.44 13.07 -23.34
CA ALA A 718 30.51 13.57 -22.49
C ALA A 718 29.99 14.06 -21.14
N VAL A 719 28.85 14.75 -21.12
CA VAL A 719 28.16 15.16 -19.88
C VAL A 719 27.65 13.94 -19.10
N ALA A 720 26.99 13.00 -19.77
CA ALA A 720 26.52 11.75 -19.16
C ALA A 720 27.68 10.90 -18.60
N ALA A 721 28.85 10.96 -19.24
CA ALA A 721 30.04 10.26 -18.79
C ALA A 721 30.72 10.90 -17.57
N GLY A 722 30.39 12.16 -17.26
CA GLY A 722 31.09 13.02 -16.29
C GLY A 722 32.38 13.65 -16.83
N ALA A 723 32.72 13.39 -18.09
CA ALA A 723 33.93 13.91 -18.72
C ALA A 723 33.88 15.44 -18.92
N MET A 724 32.69 16.02 -19.08
CA MET A 724 32.48 17.46 -19.28
C MET A 724 31.38 18.00 -18.36
N ALA A 725 31.55 19.19 -17.79
CA ALA A 725 30.47 19.82 -17.04
C ALA A 725 29.41 20.42 -18.00
N LEU A 726 28.15 20.47 -17.55
CA LEU A 726 27.05 20.97 -18.38
C LEU A 726 27.27 22.40 -18.92
N PRO A 727 27.77 23.38 -18.12
CA PRO A 727 28.06 24.72 -18.64
C PRO A 727 29.16 24.74 -19.71
N ASP A 728 30.16 23.86 -19.61
CA ASP A 728 31.24 23.76 -20.60
C ASP A 728 30.71 23.22 -21.93
N ALA A 729 29.85 22.19 -21.87
CA ALA A 729 29.18 21.66 -23.05
C ALA A 729 28.27 22.69 -23.74
N CYS A 730 27.55 23.51 -22.97
CA CYS A 730 26.72 24.59 -23.53
C CYS A 730 27.57 25.67 -24.22
N ARG A 731 28.70 26.07 -23.62
CA ARG A 731 29.63 27.03 -24.22
C ARG A 731 30.21 26.51 -25.54
N LEU A 732 30.67 25.26 -25.55
CA LEU A 732 31.19 24.64 -26.77
C LEU A 732 30.13 24.59 -27.88
N LEU A 733 28.89 24.22 -27.52
CA LEU A 733 27.77 24.14 -28.46
C LEU A 733 27.40 25.50 -29.08
N ALA A 734 27.56 26.60 -28.34
CA ALA A 734 27.33 27.95 -28.82
C ALA A 734 28.41 28.45 -29.82
N GLU A 735 29.60 27.84 -29.87
CA GLU A 735 30.67 28.26 -30.79
C GLU A 735 30.39 27.95 -32.27
N GLY A 736 29.50 26.99 -32.60
CA GLY A 736 29.12 26.70 -33.98
C GLY A 736 28.68 25.25 -34.26
N ASP A 737 28.56 24.90 -35.54
CA ASP A 737 28.00 23.62 -36.02
C ASP A 737 28.89 22.38 -35.79
N GLY A 738 30.05 22.57 -35.17
CA GLY A 738 31.13 21.59 -35.16
C GLY A 738 31.74 21.40 -36.57
N PRO A 739 32.79 20.58 -36.70
CA PRO A 739 33.56 19.93 -35.64
C PRO A 739 34.26 20.96 -34.73
N TYR A 740 34.46 20.60 -33.46
CA TYR A 740 35.06 21.53 -32.48
C TYR A 740 36.60 21.46 -32.51
N PRO A 741 37.32 22.60 -32.36
CA PRO A 741 38.77 22.59 -32.29
C PRO A 741 39.27 21.71 -31.12
N PRO A 742 40.26 20.83 -31.33
CA PRO A 742 40.74 19.91 -30.28
C PRO A 742 41.15 20.61 -28.99
N ASP A 743 41.87 21.74 -29.09
CA ASP A 743 42.33 22.49 -27.92
C ASP A 743 41.16 23.03 -27.08
N THR A 744 40.07 23.46 -27.73
CA THR A 744 38.86 23.93 -27.05
C THR A 744 38.17 22.79 -26.31
N VAL A 745 38.07 21.61 -26.93
CA VAL A 745 37.50 20.41 -26.30
C VAL A 745 38.33 19.98 -25.09
N ILE A 746 39.66 19.90 -25.25
CA ILE A 746 40.57 19.51 -24.15
C ILE A 746 40.45 20.48 -22.98
N ALA A 747 40.38 21.80 -23.24
CA ALA A 747 40.18 22.79 -22.20
C ALA A 747 38.84 22.62 -21.46
N ALA A 748 37.76 22.32 -22.18
CA ALA A 748 36.43 22.05 -21.61
C ALA A 748 36.37 20.76 -20.76
N LEU A 749 37.27 19.79 -21.01
CA LEU A 749 37.34 18.52 -20.27
C LEU A 749 38.24 18.58 -19.03
N ALA A 750 39.07 19.62 -18.87
CA ALA A 750 40.14 19.68 -17.88
C ALA A 750 39.68 19.57 -16.40
N ALA A 751 38.39 19.80 -16.13
CA ALA A 751 37.78 19.68 -14.79
C ALA A 751 36.96 18.39 -14.59
N GLY A 752 36.75 17.58 -15.64
CA GLY A 752 35.90 16.41 -15.62
C GLY A 752 36.54 15.21 -14.91
N ARG A 753 35.71 14.45 -14.20
CA ARG A 753 36.05 13.08 -13.77
C ARG A 753 35.11 12.17 -14.54
N GLN A 754 35.64 11.20 -15.28
CA GLN A 754 34.85 10.28 -16.11
C GLN A 754 34.58 8.95 -15.36
N PRO A 755 33.55 8.85 -14.48
CA PRO A 755 33.23 7.62 -13.76
C PRO A 755 32.50 6.59 -14.62
N VAL A 756 31.89 7.00 -15.73
CA VAL A 756 31.14 6.10 -16.62
C VAL A 756 32.02 5.75 -17.83
N THR A 757 32.00 4.48 -18.23
CA THR A 757 32.79 4.04 -19.39
C THR A 757 32.20 4.66 -20.67
N ALA A 758 33.02 5.32 -21.49
CA ALA A 758 32.60 5.82 -22.79
C ALA A 758 33.20 4.97 -23.92
N VAL A 759 32.40 4.69 -24.95
CA VAL A 759 32.79 3.91 -26.13
C VAL A 759 32.40 4.68 -27.38
N SER A 760 33.30 4.79 -28.34
CA SER A 760 33.00 5.38 -29.64
C SER A 760 32.06 4.45 -30.42
N GLY A 761 30.92 4.99 -30.87
CA GLY A 761 30.00 4.30 -31.78
C GLY A 761 30.55 4.14 -33.20
N LEU A 762 31.63 4.86 -33.53
CA LEU A 762 32.29 4.80 -34.83
C LEU A 762 33.37 3.70 -34.87
N THR A 763 34.26 3.69 -33.88
CA THR A 763 35.43 2.81 -33.87
C THR A 763 35.26 1.56 -32.99
N GLY A 764 34.32 1.59 -32.04
CA GLY A 764 34.21 0.58 -31.00
C GLY A 764 35.32 0.65 -29.95
N GLU A 765 36.12 1.72 -29.91
CA GLU A 765 37.18 1.89 -28.90
C GLU A 765 36.68 2.63 -27.65
N ARG A 766 37.32 2.35 -26.50
CA ARG A 766 37.04 3.09 -25.26
C ARG A 766 37.62 4.49 -25.33
N ILE A 767 36.82 5.47 -24.93
CA ILE A 767 37.20 6.88 -24.80
C ILE A 767 37.48 7.14 -23.31
N GLY A 768 38.70 7.54 -22.98
CA GLY A 768 39.12 7.80 -21.61
C GLY A 768 40.11 8.95 -21.44
N THR A 769 40.65 9.52 -22.54
CA THR A 769 41.52 10.70 -22.49
C THR A 769 40.88 11.91 -23.18
N ALA A 770 41.37 13.11 -22.87
CA ALA A 770 40.86 14.35 -23.46
C ALA A 770 41.11 14.39 -24.99
N GLU A 771 42.20 13.80 -25.46
CA GLU A 771 42.53 13.70 -26.90
C GLU A 771 41.56 12.78 -27.63
N GLN A 772 41.14 11.67 -27.00
CA GLN A 772 40.16 10.76 -27.59
C GLN A 772 38.77 11.40 -27.67
N TRP A 773 38.38 12.18 -26.66
CA TRP A 773 37.15 12.99 -26.72
C TRP A 773 37.24 14.10 -27.76
N ALA A 774 38.39 14.79 -27.87
CA ALA A 774 38.64 15.79 -28.90
C ALA A 774 38.59 15.19 -30.32
N ALA A 775 39.10 13.98 -30.52
CA ALA A 775 38.93 13.24 -31.76
C ALA A 775 37.44 12.94 -32.04
N GLN A 776 36.72 12.39 -31.05
CA GLN A 776 35.30 12.05 -31.19
C GLN A 776 34.40 13.27 -31.48
N LEU A 777 34.72 14.44 -30.93
CA LEU A 777 34.00 15.71 -31.12
C LEU A 777 34.52 16.53 -32.33
N GLY A 778 35.70 16.19 -32.85
CA GLY A 778 36.36 16.83 -33.98
C GLY A 778 36.19 16.09 -35.31
N GLU A 779 35.67 14.87 -35.31
CA GLU A 779 35.43 14.07 -36.52
C GLU A 779 34.17 14.54 -37.29
N CYS A 780 34.36 15.05 -38.52
CA CYS A 780 33.29 15.11 -39.53
C CYS A 780 33.09 13.71 -40.09
N ALA A 781 31.96 13.05 -39.78
CA ALA A 781 31.63 11.68 -40.20
C ALA A 781 32.17 11.29 -41.59
N PRO A 782 33.35 10.63 -41.70
CA PRO A 782 33.77 10.06 -42.96
C PRO A 782 33.21 8.65 -43.02
N ALA A 783 32.64 8.30 -44.18
CA ALA A 783 32.11 6.98 -44.48
C ALA A 783 33.07 5.85 -44.04
N LEU A 784 32.78 5.24 -42.89
CA LEU A 784 33.41 4.01 -42.43
C LEU A 784 33.03 2.90 -43.41
N ARG A 785 34.05 2.28 -44.03
CA ARG A 785 33.92 1.21 -45.03
C ARG A 785 33.56 -0.16 -44.42
N THR A 786 33.31 -0.22 -43.12
CA THR A 786 32.99 -1.43 -42.36
C THR A 786 31.48 -1.65 -42.26
N ASP A 787 31.08 -2.92 -42.36
CA ASP A 787 29.70 -3.36 -42.21
C ASP A 787 29.11 -2.87 -40.87
N PRO A 788 27.94 -2.19 -40.87
CA PRO A 788 27.23 -1.78 -39.65
C PRO A 788 27.07 -2.91 -38.60
N ALA A 789 26.91 -4.16 -39.03
CA ALA A 789 26.77 -5.30 -38.11
C ALA A 789 28.08 -5.65 -37.38
N GLU A 790 29.22 -5.61 -38.07
CA GLU A 790 30.54 -5.80 -37.46
C GLU A 790 30.85 -4.66 -36.47
N ARG A 791 30.46 -3.44 -36.81
CA ARG A 791 30.62 -2.25 -35.95
C ARG A 791 29.81 -2.38 -34.67
N ALA A 792 28.55 -2.78 -34.76
CA ALA A 792 27.71 -3.03 -33.59
C ALA A 792 28.31 -4.12 -32.68
N GLY A 793 28.87 -5.19 -33.26
CA GLY A 793 29.58 -6.23 -32.52
C GLY A 793 30.80 -5.71 -31.76
N ALA A 794 31.63 -4.87 -32.38
CA ALA A 794 32.81 -4.27 -31.75
C ALA A 794 32.44 -3.30 -30.61
N VAL A 795 31.44 -2.44 -30.82
CA VAL A 795 30.93 -1.51 -29.81
C VAL A 795 30.43 -2.26 -28.57
N LEU A 796 29.65 -3.32 -28.75
CA LEU A 796 29.16 -4.15 -27.63
C LEU A 796 30.28 -4.92 -26.93
N ALA A 797 31.28 -5.40 -27.68
CA ALA A 797 32.45 -6.04 -27.09
C ALA A 797 33.22 -5.06 -26.17
N ALA A 798 33.41 -3.82 -26.60
CA ALA A 798 34.13 -2.80 -25.84
C ALA A 798 33.34 -2.24 -24.65
N ALA A 799 32.01 -2.14 -24.78
CA ALA A 799 31.08 -1.81 -23.70
C ALA A 799 31.12 -2.87 -22.58
N GLY A 800 31.40 -4.13 -22.93
CA GLY A 800 31.65 -5.23 -22.01
C GLY A 800 30.57 -6.30 -22.05
N SER A 801 30.94 -7.50 -21.59
CA SER A 801 30.09 -8.69 -21.66
C SER A 801 28.84 -8.66 -20.78
N GLU A 802 28.76 -7.71 -19.86
CA GLU A 802 27.70 -7.62 -18.85
C GLU A 802 26.59 -6.64 -19.24
N VAL A 803 26.64 -6.03 -20.44
CA VAL A 803 25.61 -5.10 -20.90
C VAL A 803 24.28 -5.83 -21.08
N ALA A 804 23.32 -5.51 -20.22
CA ALA A 804 22.01 -6.15 -20.19
C ALA A 804 20.96 -5.39 -21.03
N ALA A 805 21.10 -4.07 -21.15
CA ALA A 805 20.16 -3.22 -21.88
C ALA A 805 20.85 -2.04 -22.56
N LEU A 806 20.32 -1.68 -23.73
CA LEU A 806 20.72 -0.50 -24.51
C LEU A 806 19.52 0.44 -24.61
N LEU A 807 19.64 1.65 -24.07
CA LEU A 807 18.64 2.69 -24.26
C LEU A 807 19.16 3.69 -25.28
N GLU A 808 18.45 3.84 -26.40
CA GLU A 808 18.84 4.77 -27.47
C GLU A 808 18.17 6.14 -27.29
N LEU A 809 19.01 7.18 -27.28
CA LEU A 809 18.65 8.59 -27.31
C LEU A 809 18.95 9.15 -28.71
N GLY A 810 18.01 8.99 -29.63
CA GLY A 810 18.12 9.41 -31.03
C GLY A 810 16.99 8.83 -31.89
N SER A 811 16.73 9.41 -33.07
CA SER A 811 15.68 8.93 -33.99
C SER A 811 16.14 7.73 -34.83
N ASP A 812 17.46 7.58 -35.02
CA ASP A 812 18.06 6.53 -35.80
C ASP A 812 18.35 5.28 -34.94
N ARG A 813 17.83 4.14 -35.41
CA ARG A 813 17.98 2.81 -34.78
C ARG A 813 19.32 2.18 -35.15
N ALA A 814 20.41 2.93 -35.04
CA ALA A 814 21.72 2.52 -35.54
C ALA A 814 22.25 1.21 -34.93
N LEU A 815 21.87 0.88 -33.68
CA LEU A 815 22.19 -0.40 -33.05
C LEU A 815 20.96 -1.31 -32.87
N THR A 816 19.74 -0.74 -32.78
CA THR A 816 18.51 -1.51 -32.53
C THR A 816 17.79 -1.98 -33.80
N GLY A 817 18.13 -1.43 -34.96
CA GLY A 817 17.59 -1.79 -36.28
C GLY A 817 18.37 -2.92 -36.98
N THR A 818 19.57 -3.23 -36.49
CA THR A 818 20.42 -4.30 -37.02
C THR A 818 19.91 -5.65 -36.47
N PRO A 819 19.48 -6.61 -37.32
CA PRO A 819 19.05 -7.92 -36.82
C PRO A 819 20.19 -8.56 -36.02
N PRO A 820 19.91 -9.25 -34.91
CA PRO A 820 20.95 -9.81 -34.07
C PRO A 820 21.83 -10.75 -34.89
N GLY A 821 23.03 -10.28 -35.25
CA GLY A 821 24.09 -11.15 -35.74
C GLY A 821 24.37 -12.19 -34.67
N ARG A 822 24.57 -13.45 -35.07
CA ARG A 822 24.96 -14.53 -34.17
C ARG A 822 26.31 -14.20 -33.52
N THR A 823 26.30 -13.46 -32.41
CA THR A 823 27.38 -13.52 -31.44
C THR A 823 27.27 -14.90 -30.80
N ALA A 824 28.09 -15.85 -31.26
CA ALA A 824 28.17 -17.16 -30.65
C ALA A 824 28.36 -16.98 -29.13
N ASP A 825 27.49 -17.59 -28.33
CA ASP A 825 27.48 -17.63 -26.85
C ASP A 825 26.88 -16.46 -26.03
N ARG A 826 26.16 -15.47 -26.59
CA ARG A 826 25.57 -14.40 -25.74
C ARG A 826 24.12 -14.05 -26.04
N THR A 827 23.34 -13.80 -24.97
CA THR A 827 22.03 -13.16 -25.05
C THR A 827 22.23 -11.70 -25.49
N PRO A 828 21.58 -11.24 -26.57
CA PRO A 828 21.73 -9.87 -27.03
C PRO A 828 21.13 -8.87 -26.00
N PRO A 829 21.73 -7.68 -25.85
CA PRO A 829 21.19 -6.65 -24.97
C PRO A 829 19.80 -6.19 -25.42
N LEU A 830 18.95 -5.82 -24.48
CA LEU A 830 17.58 -5.38 -24.78
C LEU A 830 17.57 -3.99 -25.44
N PRO A 831 17.14 -3.87 -26.72
CA PRO A 831 17.11 -2.59 -27.43
C PRO A 831 15.88 -1.76 -27.05
N LEU A 832 16.07 -0.54 -26.54
CA LEU A 832 14.99 0.32 -26.05
C LEU A 832 15.08 1.75 -26.62
N PRO A 833 14.33 2.07 -27.69
CA PRO A 833 14.28 3.43 -28.20
C PRO A 833 13.54 4.32 -27.20
N LEU A 834 14.16 5.41 -26.76
CA LEU A 834 13.49 6.46 -25.98
C LEU A 834 12.80 7.45 -26.89
N THR A 835 13.27 7.59 -28.13
CA THR A 835 12.69 8.39 -29.20
C THR A 835 12.57 7.52 -30.47
N ALA A 836 11.49 7.65 -31.25
CA ALA A 836 11.35 6.90 -32.50
C ALA A 836 10.60 7.74 -33.54
N ALA A 837 11.11 7.75 -34.79
CA ALA A 837 10.48 8.46 -35.88
C ALA A 837 9.00 8.04 -36.04
N GLY A 838 8.09 9.03 -36.04
CA GLY A 838 6.65 8.80 -36.18
C GLY A 838 5.92 8.33 -34.91
N HIS A 839 6.60 8.14 -33.77
CA HIS A 839 5.96 7.79 -32.50
C HIS A 839 6.15 8.88 -31.44
N PRO A 840 5.08 9.29 -30.73
CA PRO A 840 5.17 10.25 -29.63
C PRO A 840 6.09 9.72 -28.52
N VAL A 841 6.99 10.56 -28.04
CA VAL A 841 7.98 10.18 -27.02
C VAL A 841 7.33 9.88 -25.68
N GLY A 842 6.16 10.48 -25.40
CA GLY A 842 5.33 10.11 -24.26
C GLY A 842 4.75 8.68 -24.31
N GLN A 843 4.95 7.94 -25.40
CA GLN A 843 4.61 6.51 -25.51
C GLN A 843 5.84 5.59 -25.46
N THR A 844 6.98 6.00 -26.03
CA THR A 844 8.20 5.17 -26.09
C THR A 844 8.92 5.07 -24.75
N LEU A 845 9.04 6.18 -24.00
CA LEU A 845 9.73 6.20 -22.71
C LEU A 845 9.05 5.30 -21.65
N PRO A 846 7.73 5.38 -21.40
CA PRO A 846 7.07 4.45 -20.46
C PRO A 846 7.22 2.98 -20.85
N ARG A 847 7.20 2.67 -22.16
CA ARG A 847 7.43 1.32 -22.68
C ARG A 847 8.85 0.83 -22.43
N ALA A 848 9.85 1.69 -22.61
CA ALA A 848 11.24 1.37 -22.32
C ALA A 848 11.46 1.08 -20.84
N LEU A 849 10.95 1.94 -19.96
CA LEU A 849 11.04 1.75 -18.51
C LEU A 849 10.29 0.50 -18.04
N ALA A 850 9.12 0.21 -18.64
CA ALA A 850 8.37 -1.01 -18.36
C ALA A 850 9.15 -2.28 -18.75
N ARG A 851 9.81 -2.27 -19.90
CA ARG A 851 10.67 -3.38 -20.33
C ARG A 851 11.86 -3.56 -19.40
N LEU A 852 12.57 -2.49 -19.02
CA LEU A 852 13.66 -2.56 -18.03
C LEU A 852 13.17 -3.13 -16.70
N HIS A 853 12.00 -2.68 -16.24
CA HIS A 853 11.42 -3.14 -15.00
C HIS A 853 11.06 -4.62 -15.04
N ALA A 854 10.42 -5.07 -16.12
CA ALA A 854 10.09 -6.46 -16.37
C ALA A 854 11.33 -7.36 -16.48
N SER A 855 12.48 -6.81 -16.90
CA SER A 855 13.74 -7.55 -16.94
C SER A 855 14.51 -7.58 -15.61
N GLY A 856 14.10 -6.81 -14.59
CA GLY A 856 14.68 -6.84 -13.23
C GLY A 856 15.22 -5.52 -12.70
N THR A 857 15.24 -4.46 -13.52
CA THR A 857 15.67 -3.12 -13.07
C THR A 857 14.63 -2.53 -12.11
N THR A 858 15.09 -1.92 -11.03
CA THR A 858 14.19 -1.16 -10.13
C THR A 858 13.98 0.22 -10.72
N ILE A 859 12.72 0.59 -10.95
CA ILE A 859 12.34 1.89 -11.53
C ILE A 859 11.61 2.69 -10.46
N ALA A 860 12.05 3.93 -10.22
CA ALA A 860 11.35 4.90 -9.40
C ALA A 860 10.21 5.53 -10.21
N TRP A 861 9.13 4.75 -10.37
CA TRP A 861 7.97 5.10 -11.20
C TRP A 861 7.34 6.45 -10.85
N SER A 862 7.44 6.89 -9.60
CA SER A 862 6.98 8.21 -9.13
C SER A 862 7.51 9.38 -9.96
N ALA A 863 8.70 9.26 -10.57
CA ALA A 863 9.27 10.28 -11.44
C ALA A 863 8.45 10.52 -12.72
N LEU A 864 7.61 9.55 -13.12
CA LEU A 864 6.72 9.67 -14.28
C LEU A 864 5.35 10.26 -13.95
N PHE A 865 5.07 10.49 -12.66
CA PHE A 865 3.83 11.06 -12.19
C PHE A 865 4.07 12.54 -11.85
N GLY A 866 4.05 13.38 -12.88
CA GLY A 866 4.11 14.83 -12.77
C GLY A 866 2.85 15.43 -13.39
N GLY A 867 2.03 16.09 -12.58
CA GLY A 867 0.81 16.74 -13.04
C GLY A 867 0.28 17.69 -11.98
N ASP A 868 -0.41 18.72 -12.41
CA ASP A 868 -1.22 19.57 -11.53
C ASP A 868 -2.71 19.27 -11.81
N PRO A 869 -3.46 18.72 -10.84
CA PRO A 869 -3.03 18.37 -9.48
C PRO A 869 -2.18 17.10 -9.42
N ALA A 870 -1.29 17.04 -8.42
CA ALA A 870 -0.47 15.85 -8.15
C ALA A 870 -1.35 14.64 -7.81
N PRO A 871 -0.96 13.42 -8.22
CA PRO A 871 -1.71 12.22 -7.88
C PRO A 871 -1.65 11.94 -6.38
N ARG A 872 -2.71 11.35 -5.87
CA ARG A 872 -2.87 10.98 -4.47
C ARG A 872 -2.91 9.47 -4.30
N THR A 873 -2.63 9.01 -3.09
CA THR A 873 -2.78 7.60 -2.75
C THR A 873 -4.26 7.22 -2.63
N VAL A 874 -4.63 6.10 -3.24
CA VAL A 874 -5.97 5.51 -3.17
C VAL A 874 -5.89 4.07 -2.65
N PRO A 875 -6.96 3.55 -2.02
CA PRO A 875 -6.98 2.18 -1.53
C PRO A 875 -6.94 1.18 -2.68
N LEU A 876 -5.98 0.27 -2.61
CA LEU A 876 -5.82 -0.85 -3.54
C LEU A 876 -6.06 -2.17 -2.79
N PRO A 877 -6.41 -3.26 -3.51
CA PRO A 877 -6.45 -4.59 -2.94
C PRO A 877 -5.10 -4.98 -2.31
N ALA A 878 -5.14 -5.84 -1.31
CA ALA A 878 -3.95 -6.43 -0.72
C ALA A 878 -3.42 -7.61 -1.55
N TYR A 879 -2.26 -8.13 -1.16
CA TYR A 879 -1.58 -9.23 -1.82
C TYR A 879 -2.44 -10.51 -1.88
N PRO A 880 -2.60 -11.15 -3.05
CA PRO A 880 -3.39 -12.37 -3.21
C PRO A 880 -2.56 -13.61 -2.84
N PHE A 881 -2.44 -13.91 -1.55
CA PHE A 881 -1.72 -15.09 -1.05
C PHE A 881 -2.15 -16.39 -1.74
N GLN A 882 -1.16 -17.18 -2.18
CA GLN A 882 -1.33 -18.48 -2.85
C GLN A 882 -1.32 -19.60 -1.82
N ARG A 883 -2.47 -19.77 -1.18
CA ARG A 883 -2.57 -20.61 0.01
C ARG A 883 -2.57 -22.10 -0.35
N ARG A 884 -1.98 -22.87 0.55
CA ARG A 884 -2.11 -24.33 0.63
C ARG A 884 -2.51 -24.70 2.05
N ARG A 885 -3.21 -25.81 2.18
CA ARG A 885 -3.61 -26.33 3.48
C ARG A 885 -2.40 -26.90 4.24
N TYR A 886 -2.21 -26.46 5.48
CA TYR A 886 -1.22 -26.99 6.42
C TYR A 886 -1.89 -27.37 7.73
N TRP A 887 -2.13 -28.67 7.92
CA TRP A 887 -2.82 -29.21 9.07
C TRP A 887 -2.18 -30.54 9.51
N LEU A 888 -1.82 -30.65 10.80
CA LEU A 888 -1.06 -31.80 11.33
C LEU A 888 -1.77 -33.16 11.16
N TYR A 889 -3.10 -33.19 10.98
CA TYR A 889 -3.88 -34.42 10.91
C TYR A 889 -4.16 -34.94 9.49
N ASP A 890 -3.73 -34.22 8.45
CA ASP A 890 -3.83 -34.71 7.07
C ASP A 890 -2.65 -35.62 6.68
N GLN A 891 -1.69 -35.81 7.60
CA GLN A 891 -0.54 -36.70 7.40
C GLN A 891 -0.85 -38.09 7.99
N PRO A 892 -0.59 -39.19 7.26
CA PRO A 892 -0.66 -40.52 7.86
C PRO A 892 0.35 -40.60 9.02
N LEU A 893 -0.14 -41.02 10.19
CA LEU A 893 0.69 -41.29 11.38
C LEU A 893 1.72 -42.39 11.12
#